data_AF-A0A1H6D1C7-F1
#
_entry.id   AF-A0A1H6D1C7-F1
#
_cell.length_a   1.000
_cell.length_b   1.000
_cell.length_c   1.000
_cell.angle_alpha   90.00
_cell.angle_beta   90.00
_cell.angle_gamma   90.00
#
_symmetry.space_group_name_H-M   'P 1'
#
loop_
_entity.id
_entity.type
_entity.pdbx_description
1 polymer ?
#
loop_
_entity_poly.entity_id
_entity_poly.type
_entity_poly.pdbx_seq_one_letter_code
_entity_poly.pdbx_strand_id
1 'polypeptide(L)'
;MARIVARTGESVEAVQNWSWLATAADAVLAPAELPHDGAWQEAAVPGTVAGTLRVLGCLADDTAEAIGQQDHWYRTRLDQPLSGALRFEGLASWTEIWIDGTLAAESRSMFQPLALAVDLPARAEIALCFRALAPRLASAPRRSRWRPAMIQPNGLRWFRTTALGSMPGWCPAGLPTGPFRPVQRVETGTAAPVIASIDLRTSYDGAAGTVSLKVSLSDDAGGISPPAQIRCAGREAALDMTGPGALSGTLSLPGIAPWFPHTHGEPALHGLTLVLGDETIDLGRIGFRSIAVDRGADGEGFGLVVNGVPIFCRGACWSSADVVTLGGGRAAYEPWLRLARDANMNMIRVAGVMTYEDDAFFALCDELGIMVWQEMMLANFDYPQGDAGFCDAIRAEAEALLDRTQGSPSLVVLCGGSEVFQQAAMLGAPPQAWSGPVFDDILPEVVTRLRPDIAYVPNSPSGGPLPFVADKGVTHYYGVGAYLRGLDDARRAHVRFAAESLAFANVPEEISLASGHPPALTHHPDWKRGVPRDLGASWDFEDVRDHYLGLLYGVDPVLLRREDCERYLALSRATSAEVMEATFAEWRRPGSPTRGALVWLLQDLAPGAGWGVIASDGEPKAAWHGLARAFRSVQVTMTDEGVNGLMIHLINERPAPLTAHLELTCWRDGAVAVANASRTIALAAYGSMSVSAFDLLGRFFDISYAYRFGPPGHDATSVVLRAAQAGPVLAEAFHFPLGRGHARHDLGLRAEPVRDGDGWALDLSCRRLAQSVHIVDDGWRPMQNWFHLAPGDTRRIPLRPRGGSLAAPRGEVRAVNAVDRALYAPADVGA
;
A
#
# COMPACT_ATOMS: atom_id res chain seq x y z
N MET A 1 -10.12 12.83 -18.20
CA MET A 1 -10.77 11.96 -19.20
C MET A 1 -10.29 10.54 -18.98
N ALA A 2 -10.99 9.51 -19.50
CA ALA A 2 -10.34 8.21 -19.73
C ALA A 2 -8.97 8.44 -20.38
N ARG A 3 -7.94 7.74 -19.90
CA ARG A 3 -6.55 8.07 -20.19
C ARG A 3 -6.26 7.97 -21.69
N ILE A 4 -6.32 9.11 -22.39
CA ILE A 4 -5.71 9.26 -23.71
C ILE A 4 -4.20 9.23 -23.45
N VAL A 5 -3.57 8.11 -23.79
CA VAL A 5 -2.14 7.90 -23.56
C VAL A 5 -1.33 8.60 -24.64
N ALA A 6 -1.78 8.46 -25.89
CA ALA A 6 -1.17 9.11 -27.03
C ALA A 6 -2.20 9.28 -28.15
N ARG A 7 -2.03 10.34 -28.91
CA ARG A 7 -2.90 10.72 -30.02
C ARG A 7 -2.04 11.19 -31.20
N THR A 8 -2.40 10.80 -32.41
CA THR A 8 -1.61 11.13 -33.60
C THR A 8 -1.78 12.63 -33.93
N GLY A 9 -0.72 13.42 -33.75
CA GLY A 9 -0.77 14.87 -34.00
C GLY A 9 -1.15 15.73 -32.79
N GLU A 10 -1.29 15.12 -31.61
CA GLU A 10 -1.25 15.83 -30.31
C GLU A 10 0.15 15.70 -29.71
N SER A 11 0.75 16.81 -29.30
CA SER A 11 1.98 16.79 -28.50
C SER A 11 1.66 17.17 -27.07
N VAL A 12 2.08 16.33 -26.12
CA VAL A 12 2.01 16.60 -24.68
C VAL A 12 3.42 16.59 -24.15
N GLU A 13 3.91 17.76 -23.77
CA GLU A 13 5.27 17.94 -23.28
C GLU A 13 5.25 18.60 -21.90
N ALA A 14 6.16 18.19 -21.01
CA ALA A 14 6.34 18.88 -19.75
C ALA A 14 6.96 20.26 -20.01
N VAL A 15 6.42 21.30 -19.37
CA VAL A 15 7.06 22.62 -19.34
C VAL A 15 8.27 22.54 -18.40
N GLN A 16 9.45 22.88 -18.89
CA GLN A 16 10.73 22.73 -18.18
C GLN A 16 11.30 24.08 -17.71
N ASN A 17 12.54 24.04 -17.19
CA ASN A 17 13.36 25.22 -16.87
C ASN A 17 12.72 26.15 -15.81
N TRP A 18 12.09 25.55 -14.80
CA TRP A 18 11.47 26.29 -13.71
C TRP A 18 12.51 26.85 -12.75
N SER A 19 12.27 28.08 -12.30
CA SER A 19 12.98 28.70 -11.19
C SER A 19 12.01 29.03 -10.06
N TRP A 20 12.51 29.02 -8.82
CA TRP A 20 11.75 29.29 -7.61
C TRP A 20 12.38 30.41 -6.76
N LEU A 21 11.54 31.18 -6.09
CA LEU A 21 11.93 32.03 -4.96
C LEU A 21 10.83 32.07 -3.89
N ALA A 22 11.19 32.44 -2.67
CA ALA A 22 10.25 32.69 -1.58
C ALA A 22 10.18 34.19 -1.26
N THR A 23 8.98 34.68 -0.91
CA THR A 23 8.75 36.01 -0.35
C THR A 23 8.00 35.91 0.97
N ALA A 24 7.99 36.98 1.76
CA ALA A 24 7.04 37.08 2.85
C ALA A 24 5.60 36.98 2.31
N ALA A 25 4.70 36.41 3.11
CA ALA A 25 3.30 36.25 2.76
C ALA A 25 2.67 37.57 2.29
N ASP A 26 2.03 37.54 1.13
CA ASP A 26 1.32 38.65 0.50
C ASP A 26 2.17 39.94 0.32
N ALA A 27 3.52 39.83 0.37
CA ALA A 27 4.43 40.96 0.21
C ALA A 27 4.62 41.40 -1.25
N VAL A 28 4.36 40.48 -2.19
CA VAL A 28 4.39 40.72 -3.63
C VAL A 28 3.05 40.26 -4.19
N LEU A 29 2.35 41.13 -4.93
CA LEU A 29 1.02 40.83 -5.45
C LEU A 29 1.04 40.43 -6.92
N ALA A 30 2.02 40.91 -7.69
CA ALA A 30 2.17 40.58 -9.10
C ALA A 30 3.62 40.18 -9.48
N PRO A 31 3.82 39.35 -10.52
CA PRO A 31 5.15 38.96 -10.99
C PRO A 31 6.09 40.12 -11.33
N ALA A 32 5.54 41.27 -11.75
CA ALA A 32 6.30 42.45 -12.14
C ALA A 32 7.09 43.11 -10.97
N GLU A 33 6.71 42.82 -9.72
CA GLU A 33 7.39 43.34 -8.53
C GLU A 33 8.53 42.42 -8.06
N LEU A 34 8.68 41.23 -8.67
CA LEU A 34 9.73 40.27 -8.33
C LEU A 34 11.09 40.72 -8.86
N PRO A 35 12.19 40.37 -8.17
CA PRO A 35 13.53 40.65 -8.67
C PRO A 35 13.76 39.95 -10.02
N HIS A 36 14.35 40.67 -10.97
CA HIS A 36 14.64 40.10 -12.29
C HIS A 36 15.73 39.02 -12.23
N ASP A 37 16.85 39.25 -11.51
CA ASP A 37 18.02 38.36 -11.44
C ASP A 37 18.55 38.15 -10.01
N GLY A 38 19.33 37.08 -9.80
CA GLY A 38 20.17 36.86 -8.61
C GLY A 38 19.53 36.22 -7.37
N ALA A 39 18.19 36.26 -7.24
CA ALA A 39 17.46 35.68 -6.11
C ALA A 39 16.73 34.35 -6.43
N TRP A 40 16.64 34.00 -7.72
CA TRP A 40 15.94 32.80 -8.19
C TRP A 40 16.85 31.57 -8.16
N GLN A 41 16.29 30.44 -7.75
CA GLN A 41 16.98 29.14 -7.69
C GLN A 41 16.32 28.16 -8.64
N GLU A 42 17.07 27.19 -9.17
CA GLU A 42 16.49 26.14 -10.01
C GLU A 42 15.48 25.31 -9.20
N ALA A 43 14.36 24.93 -9.82
CA ALA A 43 13.29 24.20 -9.17
C ALA A 43 12.83 23.00 -10.00
N ALA A 44 12.66 21.85 -9.35
CA ALA A 44 12.12 20.67 -9.99
C ALA A 44 10.60 20.77 -10.12
N VAL A 45 10.09 20.51 -11.33
CA VAL A 45 8.66 20.39 -11.62
C VAL A 45 8.46 19.12 -12.48
N PRO A 46 7.71 18.11 -12.01
CA PRO A 46 6.96 18.07 -10.75
C PRO A 46 7.86 18.09 -9.49
N GLY A 47 7.38 18.74 -8.43
CA GLY A 47 8.07 18.81 -7.14
C GLY A 47 7.39 19.71 -6.12
N THR A 48 7.93 19.74 -4.91
CA THR A 48 7.51 20.64 -3.83
C THR A 48 8.64 21.59 -3.46
N VAL A 49 8.31 22.68 -2.77
CA VAL A 49 9.29 23.58 -2.15
C VAL A 49 10.22 22.80 -1.21
N ALA A 50 9.67 21.89 -0.39
CA ALA A 50 10.49 21.03 0.47
C ALA A 50 11.46 20.15 -0.34
N GLY A 51 11.01 19.62 -1.49
CA GLY A 51 11.85 18.88 -2.43
C GLY A 51 12.98 19.74 -3.00
N THR A 52 12.68 20.96 -3.41
CA THR A 52 13.68 21.94 -3.89
C THR A 52 14.70 22.26 -2.79
N LEU A 53 14.25 22.57 -1.58
CA LEU A 53 15.13 22.80 -0.42
C LEU A 53 16.00 21.58 -0.10
N ARG A 54 15.47 20.35 -0.24
CA ARG A 54 16.23 19.12 -0.05
C ARG A 54 17.36 18.97 -1.06
N VAL A 55 17.09 19.25 -2.34
CA VAL A 55 18.11 19.22 -3.42
C VAL A 55 19.20 20.27 -3.18
N LEU A 56 18.83 21.44 -2.65
CA LEU A 56 19.76 22.51 -2.30
C LEU A 56 20.56 22.24 -1.01
N GLY A 57 20.24 21.19 -0.25
CA GLY A 57 20.84 20.90 1.05
C GLY A 57 20.42 21.88 2.16
N CYS A 58 19.27 22.54 1.99
CA CYS A 58 18.75 23.56 2.91
C CYS A 58 17.46 23.13 3.62
N LEU A 59 17.01 21.87 3.48
CA LEU A 59 15.83 21.37 4.19
C LEU A 59 16.22 20.95 5.62
N ALA A 60 15.84 21.79 6.58
CA ALA A 60 15.87 21.54 8.02
C ALA A 60 14.48 21.82 8.65
N ASP A 61 14.26 21.41 9.90
CA ASP A 61 12.96 21.53 10.58
C ASP A 61 12.40 22.97 10.54
N ASP A 62 13.23 23.97 10.80
CA ASP A 62 12.86 25.39 10.78
C ASP A 62 12.46 25.88 9.38
N THR A 63 13.22 25.50 8.36
CA THR A 63 12.89 25.83 6.97
C THR A 63 11.64 25.11 6.48
N ALA A 64 11.41 23.87 6.91
CA ALA A 64 10.22 23.10 6.56
C ALA A 64 8.96 23.72 7.18
N GLU A 65 9.03 24.13 8.45
CA GLU A 65 7.96 24.86 9.13
C GLU A 65 7.68 26.23 8.48
N ALA A 66 8.71 26.91 7.99
CA ALA A 66 8.59 28.21 7.35
C ALA A 66 7.86 28.19 6.00
N ILE A 67 7.83 27.05 5.28
CA ILE A 67 7.16 26.91 3.98
C ILE A 67 5.70 27.38 4.04
N GLY A 68 4.98 27.01 5.11
CA GLY A 68 3.58 27.39 5.27
C GLY A 68 3.36 28.91 5.49
N GLN A 69 4.41 29.64 5.87
CA GLN A 69 4.36 31.06 6.25
C GLN A 69 4.79 32.00 5.12
N GLN A 70 5.22 31.47 3.98
CA GLN A 70 5.81 32.23 2.88
C GLN A 70 4.99 32.05 1.61
N ASP A 71 5.02 33.08 0.76
CA ASP A 71 4.58 32.94 -0.62
C ASP A 71 5.74 32.35 -1.43
N HIS A 72 5.43 31.40 -2.30
CA HIS A 72 6.42 30.73 -3.13
C HIS A 72 6.12 30.95 -4.60
N TRP A 73 7.04 31.61 -5.29
CA TRP A 73 6.93 31.94 -6.70
C TRP A 73 7.72 30.94 -7.51
N TYR A 74 7.09 30.39 -8.55
CA TYR A 74 7.73 29.62 -9.61
C TYR A 74 7.61 30.41 -10.91
N ARG A 75 8.65 30.42 -11.74
CA ARG A 75 8.58 31.01 -13.09
C ARG A 75 9.29 30.16 -14.13
N THR A 76 8.80 30.22 -15.36
CA THR A 76 9.48 29.69 -16.54
C THR A 76 9.09 30.52 -17.77
N ARG A 77 9.79 30.32 -18.88
CA ARG A 77 9.45 30.91 -20.18
C ARG A 77 9.33 29.80 -21.21
N LEU A 78 8.32 29.92 -22.08
CA LEU A 78 8.17 28.97 -23.16
C LEU A 78 9.35 29.07 -24.14
N ASP A 79 9.93 27.92 -24.49
CA ASP A 79 11.01 27.88 -25.49
C ASP A 79 10.48 28.05 -26.91
N GLN A 80 9.24 27.64 -27.16
CA GLN A 80 8.56 27.71 -28.45
C GLN A 80 7.11 28.23 -28.26
N PRO A 81 6.45 28.76 -29.32
CA PRO A 81 5.07 29.21 -29.19
C PRO A 81 4.15 28.04 -28.82
N LEU A 82 2.99 28.35 -28.23
CA LEU A 82 1.99 27.36 -27.83
C LEU A 82 0.62 27.84 -28.29
N SER A 83 0.02 27.11 -29.23
CA SER A 83 -1.38 27.28 -29.60
C SER A 83 -2.12 25.99 -29.20
N GLY A 84 -2.86 26.04 -28.10
CA GLY A 84 -3.41 24.84 -27.48
C GLY A 84 -3.79 25.08 -26.02
N ALA A 85 -3.26 24.26 -25.10
CA ALA A 85 -3.55 24.39 -23.67
C ALA A 85 -2.32 24.24 -22.77
N LEU A 86 -2.33 24.95 -21.64
CA LEU A 86 -1.50 24.66 -20.47
C LEU A 86 -2.30 23.83 -19.48
N ARG A 87 -1.80 22.63 -19.15
CA ARG A 87 -2.44 21.70 -18.22
C ARG A 87 -1.61 21.57 -16.94
N PHE A 88 -2.23 21.84 -15.81
CA PHE A 88 -1.67 21.76 -14.48
C PHE A 88 -2.29 20.55 -13.78
N GLU A 89 -1.53 19.46 -13.64
CA GLU A 89 -2.05 18.19 -13.13
C GLU A 89 -2.26 18.18 -11.60
N GLY A 90 -1.69 19.16 -10.90
CA GLY A 90 -1.75 19.22 -9.43
C GLY A 90 -0.89 20.34 -8.88
N LEU A 91 -1.55 21.28 -8.19
CA LEU A 91 -0.95 22.47 -7.60
C LEU A 91 -1.27 22.50 -6.11
N ALA A 92 -0.27 22.28 -5.25
CA ALA A 92 -0.47 22.26 -3.80
C ALA A 92 -0.21 23.66 -3.21
N SER A 93 -1.18 24.40 -2.68
CA SER A 93 -2.64 24.16 -2.76
C SER A 93 -3.41 25.39 -3.23
N TRP A 94 -3.09 26.59 -2.72
CA TRP A 94 -3.69 27.85 -3.20
C TRP A 94 -2.70 28.54 -4.13
N THR A 95 -3.01 28.52 -5.42
CA THR A 95 -2.10 28.95 -6.47
C THR A 95 -2.75 29.98 -7.39
N GLU A 96 -2.06 31.07 -7.64
CA GLU A 96 -2.38 32.01 -8.71
C GLU A 96 -1.50 31.71 -9.92
N ILE A 97 -2.09 31.72 -11.11
CA ILE A 97 -1.43 31.40 -12.38
C ILE A 97 -1.40 32.65 -13.23
N TRP A 98 -0.20 33.10 -13.58
CA TRP A 98 0.05 34.32 -14.31
C TRP A 98 0.69 34.02 -15.66
N ILE A 99 0.22 34.72 -16.69
CA ILE A 99 0.77 34.64 -18.06
C ILE A 99 1.11 36.07 -18.49
N ASP A 100 2.39 36.32 -18.83
CA ASP A 100 2.90 37.63 -19.21
C ASP A 100 2.46 38.76 -18.24
N GLY A 101 2.50 38.46 -16.93
CA GLY A 101 2.14 39.38 -15.86
C GLY A 101 0.63 39.57 -15.63
N THR A 102 -0.23 38.88 -16.40
CA THR A 102 -1.70 38.92 -16.22
C THR A 102 -2.17 37.69 -15.46
N LEU A 103 -3.03 37.87 -14.44
CA LEU A 103 -3.65 36.77 -13.71
C LEU A 103 -4.61 36.01 -14.64
N ALA A 104 -4.24 34.79 -15.01
CA ALA A 104 -5.00 33.95 -15.93
C ALA A 104 -6.01 33.05 -15.21
N ALA A 105 -5.64 32.50 -14.04
CA ALA A 105 -6.51 31.63 -13.25
C ALA A 105 -6.05 31.48 -11.79
N GLU A 106 -6.92 30.89 -10.96
CA GLU A 106 -6.61 30.45 -9.59
C GLU A 106 -6.90 28.94 -9.45
N SER A 107 -6.07 28.23 -8.69
CA SER A 107 -6.37 26.91 -8.15
C SER A 107 -6.48 26.98 -6.63
N ARG A 108 -7.52 26.34 -6.08
CA ARG A 108 -7.78 26.26 -4.62
C ARG A 108 -7.82 24.83 -4.09
N SER A 109 -7.51 23.85 -4.94
CA SER A 109 -7.52 22.43 -4.61
C SER A 109 -6.24 21.78 -5.11
N MET A 110 -5.54 21.11 -4.19
CA MET A 110 -4.39 20.27 -4.51
C MET A 110 -4.76 19.09 -5.42
N PHE A 111 -6.01 18.65 -5.37
CA PHE A 111 -6.45 17.39 -5.97
C PHE A 111 -7.19 17.56 -7.29
N GLN A 112 -7.39 18.81 -7.74
CA GLN A 112 -8.11 19.11 -8.97
C GLN A 112 -7.13 19.59 -10.05
N PRO A 113 -7.09 18.93 -11.22
CA PRO A 113 -6.32 19.43 -12.35
C PRO A 113 -7.00 20.67 -12.95
N LEU A 114 -6.21 21.54 -13.58
CA LEU A 114 -6.67 22.75 -14.26
C LEU A 114 -6.09 22.79 -15.68
N ALA A 115 -6.89 23.17 -16.67
CA ALA A 115 -6.41 23.40 -18.03
C ALA A 115 -6.83 24.79 -18.52
N LEU A 116 -5.91 25.51 -19.16
CA LEU A 116 -6.14 26.83 -19.75
C LEU A 116 -5.90 26.76 -21.25
N ALA A 117 -6.92 27.09 -22.06
CA ALA A 117 -6.74 27.29 -23.49
C ALA A 117 -5.96 28.59 -23.71
N VAL A 118 -4.88 28.53 -24.49
CA VAL A 118 -3.94 29.63 -24.67
C VAL A 118 -3.39 29.68 -26.09
N ASP A 119 -3.06 30.90 -26.53
CA ASP A 119 -2.31 31.16 -27.76
C ASP A 119 -1.15 32.09 -27.39
N LEU A 120 0.03 31.52 -27.17
CA LEU A 120 1.18 32.17 -26.55
C LEU A 120 2.37 32.20 -27.53
N PRO A 121 3.07 33.34 -27.64
CA PRO A 121 4.31 33.40 -28.41
C PRO A 121 5.43 32.63 -27.69
N ALA A 122 6.52 32.35 -28.42
CA ALA A 122 7.76 31.93 -27.79
C ALA A 122 8.21 32.99 -26.78
N ARG A 123 8.84 32.55 -25.69
CA ARG A 123 9.29 33.37 -24.56
C ARG A 123 8.19 33.96 -23.68
N ALA A 124 6.91 33.65 -23.91
CA ALA A 124 5.85 34.00 -22.96
C ALA A 124 6.20 33.48 -21.57
N GLU A 125 6.03 34.33 -20.56
CA GLU A 125 6.37 34.04 -19.18
C GLU A 125 5.18 33.41 -18.47
N ILE A 126 5.42 32.27 -17.81
CA ILE A 126 4.46 31.60 -16.95
C ILE A 126 4.98 31.72 -15.53
N ALA A 127 4.19 32.34 -14.65
CA ALA A 127 4.51 32.44 -13.23
C ALA A 127 3.40 31.86 -12.37
N LEU A 128 3.77 31.13 -11.32
CA LEU A 128 2.87 30.53 -10.34
C LEU A 128 3.19 31.12 -8.98
N CYS A 129 2.19 31.68 -8.29
CA CYS A 129 2.33 32.08 -6.90
C CYS A 129 1.56 31.12 -6.00
N PHE A 130 2.28 30.32 -5.23
CA PHE A 130 1.70 29.51 -4.17
C PHE A 130 1.63 30.35 -2.91
N ARG A 131 0.42 30.77 -2.55
CA ARG A 131 0.21 31.67 -1.42
C ARG A 131 0.41 30.97 -0.08
N ALA A 132 0.96 31.69 0.90
CA ALA A 132 1.22 31.20 2.25
C ALA A 132 -0.05 30.59 2.86
N LEU A 133 -0.02 29.27 3.10
CA LEU A 133 -1.19 28.53 3.53
C LEU A 133 -1.48 28.74 5.03
N ALA A 134 -0.47 28.84 5.89
CA ALA A 134 -0.65 28.91 7.33
C ALA A 134 -1.48 30.13 7.81
N PRO A 135 -1.27 31.38 7.32
CA PRO A 135 -2.15 32.51 7.64
C PRO A 135 -3.61 32.26 7.23
N ARG A 136 -3.81 31.61 6.08
CA ARG A 136 -5.15 31.28 5.56
C ARG A 136 -5.83 30.22 6.42
N LEU A 137 -5.12 29.15 6.81
CA LEU A 137 -5.62 28.16 7.76
C LEU A 137 -6.01 28.79 9.11
N ALA A 138 -5.22 29.75 9.61
CA ALA A 138 -5.48 30.44 10.86
C ALA A 138 -6.74 31.33 10.80
N SER A 139 -7.03 31.91 9.63
CA SER A 139 -8.22 32.73 9.38
C SER A 139 -9.51 31.93 9.18
N ALA A 140 -9.41 30.62 8.92
CA ALA A 140 -10.55 29.77 8.63
C ALA A 140 -11.53 29.64 9.81
N PRO A 141 -12.83 29.36 9.54
CA PRO A 141 -13.83 29.23 10.59
C PRO A 141 -13.41 28.20 11.66
N ARG A 142 -13.33 28.65 12.92
CA ARG A 142 -12.81 27.84 14.05
C ARG A 142 -13.83 26.87 14.64
N ARG A 143 -15.12 27.06 14.38
CA ARG A 143 -16.18 26.25 14.98
C ARG A 143 -16.28 24.92 14.24
N SER A 144 -16.16 23.84 14.99
CA SER A 144 -16.36 22.46 14.54
C SER A 144 -17.10 21.69 15.61
N ARG A 145 -17.78 20.61 15.23
CA ARG A 145 -18.42 19.69 16.18
C ARG A 145 -17.38 18.86 16.93
N TRP A 146 -16.28 18.51 16.28
CA TRP A 146 -15.12 17.87 16.88
C TRP A 146 -13.82 18.32 16.20
N ARG A 147 -12.67 17.93 16.78
CA ARG A 147 -11.33 18.24 16.28
C ARG A 147 -10.43 17.02 16.46
N PRO A 148 -9.70 16.58 15.43
CA PRO A 148 -8.71 15.53 15.61
C PRO A 148 -7.53 16.06 16.43
N ALA A 149 -6.93 15.19 17.23
CA ALA A 149 -5.67 15.48 17.90
C ALA A 149 -4.49 15.32 16.93
N MET A 150 -4.50 14.24 16.13
CA MET A 150 -3.44 13.84 15.20
C MET A 150 -3.15 14.87 14.10
N ILE A 151 -4.16 15.57 13.59
CA ILE A 151 -4.03 16.50 12.45
C ILE A 151 -4.23 17.95 12.91
N GLN A 152 -3.23 18.81 12.71
CA GLN A 152 -3.24 20.22 13.09
C GLN A 152 -2.72 21.13 11.96
N PRO A 153 -3.28 22.34 11.78
CA PRO A 153 -4.35 22.95 12.57
C PRO A 153 -5.76 22.56 12.11
N ASN A 154 -6.77 22.74 12.98
CA ASN A 154 -8.18 22.46 12.64
C ASN A 154 -8.73 23.25 11.44
N GLY A 155 -8.09 24.35 11.03
CA GLY A 155 -8.46 25.09 9.82
C GLY A 155 -8.33 24.28 8.52
N LEU A 156 -7.49 23.24 8.52
CA LEU A 156 -7.21 22.40 7.35
C LEU A 156 -8.47 21.78 6.72
N ARG A 157 -9.52 21.50 7.54
CA ARG A 157 -10.81 20.96 7.07
C ARG A 157 -11.52 21.78 5.98
N TRP A 158 -11.16 23.06 5.83
CA TRP A 158 -11.76 23.99 4.87
C TRP A 158 -11.01 24.04 3.54
N PHE A 159 -9.84 23.41 3.45
CA PHE A 159 -8.99 23.44 2.28
C PHE A 159 -8.87 22.03 1.70
N ARG A 160 -8.86 21.93 0.37
CA ARG A 160 -8.62 20.67 -0.33
C ARG A 160 -7.12 20.48 -0.50
N THR A 161 -6.47 20.01 0.55
CA THR A 161 -5.04 19.70 0.62
C THR A 161 -4.82 18.44 1.46
N THR A 162 -3.65 17.82 1.35
CA THR A 162 -3.30 16.62 2.11
C THR A 162 -3.05 16.92 3.59
N ALA A 163 -3.22 15.91 4.45
CA ALA A 163 -2.84 15.98 5.86
C ALA A 163 -1.33 15.79 6.08
N LEU A 164 -0.59 15.30 5.07
CA LEU A 164 0.88 15.22 5.12
C LEU A 164 1.48 16.60 5.39
N GLY A 165 2.46 16.66 6.30
CA GLY A 165 3.02 17.92 6.80
C GLY A 165 2.23 18.57 7.94
N SER A 166 1.04 18.06 8.25
CA SER A 166 0.11 18.58 9.28
C SER A 166 -0.16 17.58 10.42
N MET A 167 0.65 16.51 10.54
CA MET A 167 0.47 15.46 11.55
C MET A 167 1.72 15.32 12.44
N PRO A 168 1.87 16.15 13.48
CA PRO A 168 3.04 16.15 14.35
C PRO A 168 3.29 14.78 15.00
N GLY A 169 4.52 14.26 14.89
CA GLY A 169 4.91 12.94 15.40
C GLY A 169 4.50 11.77 14.52
N TRP A 170 3.80 12.02 13.40
CA TRP A 170 3.38 10.99 12.43
C TRP A 170 4.14 11.11 11.09
N CYS A 171 4.31 12.33 10.56
CA CYS A 171 5.10 12.61 9.36
C CYS A 171 6.06 13.80 9.59
N PRO A 172 7.10 13.96 8.74
CA PRO A 172 7.91 15.18 8.71
C PRO A 172 7.04 16.44 8.58
N ALA A 173 7.52 17.54 9.17
CA ALA A 173 6.86 18.85 9.07
C ALA A 173 7.04 19.47 7.68
N GLY A 174 6.19 20.46 7.39
CA GLY A 174 6.21 21.20 6.13
C GLY A 174 5.02 20.82 5.25
N LEU A 175 4.17 21.82 4.99
CA LEU A 175 3.02 21.63 4.12
C LEU A 175 3.49 21.41 2.68
N PRO A 176 2.90 20.44 1.96
CA PRO A 176 3.12 20.30 0.53
C PRO A 176 2.73 21.59 -0.19
N THR A 177 3.74 22.24 -0.76
CA THR A 177 3.60 23.49 -1.50
C THR A 177 4.39 23.38 -2.80
N GLY A 178 3.77 23.74 -3.92
CA GLY A 178 4.40 23.73 -5.24
C GLY A 178 3.64 22.89 -6.28
N PRO A 179 4.13 22.88 -7.54
CA PRO A 179 3.55 22.10 -8.62
C PRO A 179 3.98 20.62 -8.49
N PHE A 180 3.37 19.91 -7.55
CA PHE A 180 3.75 18.53 -7.19
C PHE A 180 3.41 17.50 -8.29
N ARG A 181 2.61 17.88 -9.28
CA ARG A 181 2.35 17.11 -10.51
C ARG A 181 2.78 17.93 -11.74
N PRO A 182 2.95 17.29 -12.92
CA PRO A 182 3.48 17.96 -14.10
C PRO A 182 2.64 19.19 -14.52
N VAL A 183 3.36 20.21 -15.01
CA VAL A 183 2.78 21.27 -15.84
C VAL A 183 3.10 20.95 -17.29
N GLN A 184 2.08 20.86 -18.12
CA GLN A 184 2.21 20.36 -19.49
C GLN A 184 1.72 21.39 -20.48
N ARG A 185 2.41 21.47 -21.62
CA ARG A 185 1.91 22.12 -22.83
C ARG A 185 1.30 21.04 -23.71
N VAL A 186 0.07 21.30 -24.15
CA VAL A 186 -0.72 20.41 -25.00
C VAL A 186 -1.01 21.15 -26.30
N GLU A 187 -0.44 20.70 -27.41
CA GLU A 187 -0.77 21.20 -28.75
C GLU A 187 -1.57 20.15 -29.50
N THR A 188 -2.63 20.57 -30.17
CA THR A 188 -3.45 19.70 -31.01
C THR A 188 -3.32 20.19 -32.45
N GLY A 189 -2.97 19.29 -33.37
CA GLY A 189 -2.94 19.61 -34.80
C GLY A 189 -4.29 20.16 -35.28
N THR A 190 -4.25 21.20 -36.13
CA THR A 190 -5.43 21.96 -36.59
C THR A 190 -6.48 21.16 -37.37
N ALA A 191 -6.19 19.91 -37.74
CA ALA A 191 -7.09 19.03 -38.49
C ALA A 191 -7.63 17.83 -37.66
N ALA A 192 -7.19 17.66 -36.41
CA ALA A 192 -7.55 16.49 -35.59
C ALA A 192 -8.80 16.80 -34.74
N PRO A 193 -9.80 15.89 -34.67
CA PRO A 193 -11.06 16.14 -33.96
C PRO A 193 -10.89 16.25 -32.44
N VAL A 194 -11.21 17.37 -31.81
CA VAL A 194 -11.01 17.52 -30.36
C VAL A 194 -11.98 16.62 -29.58
N ILE A 195 -11.46 15.65 -28.84
CA ILE A 195 -12.25 14.79 -27.96
C ILE A 195 -12.56 15.57 -26.68
N ALA A 196 -13.84 15.81 -26.43
CA ALA A 196 -14.35 16.50 -25.25
C ALA A 196 -14.57 15.55 -24.06
N SER A 197 -14.90 14.27 -24.30
CA SER A 197 -14.99 13.28 -23.22
C SER A 197 -14.94 11.84 -23.76
N ILE A 198 -14.54 10.91 -22.87
CA ILE A 198 -14.57 9.47 -23.11
C ILE A 198 -15.22 8.79 -21.89
N ASP A 199 -16.27 8.00 -22.13
CA ASP A 199 -16.87 7.05 -21.18
C ASP A 199 -16.50 5.63 -21.64
N LEU A 200 -15.51 5.04 -20.97
CA LEU A 200 -14.95 3.72 -21.19
C LEU A 200 -15.40 2.80 -20.05
N ARG A 201 -16.10 1.72 -20.41
CA ARG A 201 -16.54 0.69 -19.45
C ARG A 201 -16.07 -0.67 -19.89
N THR A 202 -15.60 -1.45 -18.92
CA THR A 202 -15.26 -2.86 -19.11
C THR A 202 -16.08 -3.74 -18.18
N SER A 203 -16.43 -4.93 -18.64
CA SER A 203 -17.10 -5.94 -17.82
C SER A 203 -16.68 -7.35 -18.22
N TYR A 204 -16.89 -8.31 -17.32
CA TYR A 204 -16.64 -9.72 -17.54
C TYR A 204 -17.75 -10.57 -16.93
N ASP A 205 -18.35 -11.45 -17.73
CA ASP A 205 -19.48 -12.30 -17.32
C ASP A 205 -19.06 -13.74 -16.96
N GLY A 206 -17.76 -14.06 -17.01
CA GLY A 206 -17.22 -15.41 -16.82
C GLY A 206 -16.89 -16.14 -18.13
N ALA A 207 -17.34 -15.65 -19.28
CA ALA A 207 -17.09 -16.23 -20.59
C ALA A 207 -16.55 -15.22 -21.62
N ALA A 208 -17.05 -13.98 -21.58
CA ALA A 208 -16.67 -12.90 -22.47
C ALA A 208 -16.37 -11.61 -21.70
N GLY A 209 -15.39 -10.85 -22.21
CA GLY A 209 -15.20 -9.46 -21.82
C GLY A 209 -15.96 -8.54 -22.75
N THR A 210 -16.47 -7.43 -22.23
CA THR A 210 -17.14 -6.41 -23.05
C THR A 210 -16.49 -5.05 -22.83
N VAL A 211 -16.21 -4.34 -23.90
CA VAL A 211 -15.82 -2.92 -23.89
C VAL A 211 -16.98 -2.10 -24.42
N SER A 212 -17.48 -1.16 -23.63
CA SER A 212 -18.41 -0.11 -24.09
C SER A 212 -17.66 1.21 -24.12
N LEU A 213 -17.71 1.90 -25.25
CA LEU A 213 -17.06 3.20 -25.42
C LEU A 213 -18.08 4.23 -25.91
N LYS A 214 -18.14 5.38 -25.25
CA LYS A 214 -18.79 6.59 -25.75
C LYS A 214 -17.77 7.70 -25.84
N VAL A 215 -17.78 8.44 -26.94
CA VAL A 215 -16.86 9.54 -27.21
C VAL A 215 -17.68 10.77 -27.58
N SER A 216 -17.40 11.89 -26.93
CA SER A 216 -17.96 13.19 -27.32
C SER A 216 -16.86 14.04 -27.94
N LEU A 217 -17.16 14.70 -29.04
CA LEU A 217 -16.28 15.55 -29.82
C LEU A 217 -16.75 17.00 -29.69
N SER A 218 -15.85 17.98 -29.76
CA SER A 218 -16.25 19.39 -29.73
C SER A 218 -17.01 19.82 -31.00
N ASP A 219 -17.87 20.83 -30.87
CA ASP A 219 -18.77 21.31 -31.94
C ASP A 219 -18.02 21.83 -33.19
N ASP A 220 -16.75 22.22 -33.06
CA ASP A 220 -15.86 22.65 -34.15
C ASP A 220 -15.28 21.49 -34.97
N ALA A 221 -15.64 20.23 -34.66
CA ALA A 221 -15.30 19.05 -35.45
C ALA A 221 -16.10 19.03 -36.76
N GLY A 222 -15.85 20.02 -37.62
CA GLY A 222 -16.36 20.11 -38.97
C GLY A 222 -15.94 18.87 -39.78
N GLY A 223 -16.87 17.93 -39.91
CA GLY A 223 -16.81 16.90 -40.96
C GLY A 223 -15.97 15.66 -40.68
N ILE A 224 -15.94 15.13 -39.44
CA ILE A 224 -15.52 13.71 -39.30
C ILE A 224 -16.49 12.85 -40.09
N SER A 225 -16.05 12.37 -41.24
CA SER A 225 -16.72 11.31 -41.97
C SER A 225 -16.22 9.97 -41.43
N PRO A 226 -17.11 9.01 -41.10
CA PRO A 226 -16.73 7.69 -40.63
C PRO A 226 -15.74 7.01 -41.59
N PRO A 227 -14.82 6.15 -41.07
CA PRO A 227 -15.09 5.22 -39.98
C PRO A 227 -14.56 5.62 -38.60
N ALA A 228 -15.36 5.37 -37.55
CA ALA A 228 -14.94 5.37 -36.15
C ALA A 228 -15.03 3.94 -35.59
N GLN A 229 -13.98 3.44 -34.94
CA GLN A 229 -13.91 2.05 -34.48
C GLN A 229 -13.15 1.91 -33.15
N ILE A 230 -13.53 0.92 -32.36
CA ILE A 230 -12.76 0.45 -31.21
C ILE A 230 -12.04 -0.84 -31.55
N ARG A 231 -10.77 -0.95 -31.15
CA ARG A 231 -9.93 -2.13 -31.34
C ARG A 231 -9.38 -2.61 -30.00
N CYS A 232 -9.53 -3.91 -29.73
CA CYS A 232 -8.97 -4.54 -28.54
C CYS A 232 -8.67 -6.02 -28.83
N ALA A 233 -7.50 -6.50 -28.40
CA ALA A 233 -7.10 -7.90 -28.52
C ALA A 233 -7.29 -8.50 -29.94
N GLY A 234 -6.96 -7.72 -30.98
CA GLY A 234 -7.07 -8.14 -32.38
C GLY A 234 -8.49 -8.21 -32.94
N ARG A 235 -9.50 -7.74 -32.20
CA ARG A 235 -10.89 -7.61 -32.65
C ARG A 235 -11.29 -6.14 -32.72
N GLU A 236 -12.30 -5.84 -33.53
CA GLU A 236 -12.78 -4.48 -33.73
C GLU A 236 -14.31 -4.40 -33.79
N ALA A 237 -14.85 -3.25 -33.41
CA ALA A 237 -16.26 -2.91 -33.56
C ALA A 237 -16.41 -1.45 -33.98
N ALA A 238 -17.45 -1.15 -34.76
CA ALA A 238 -17.77 0.23 -35.15
C ALA A 238 -18.30 1.04 -33.96
N LEU A 239 -18.04 2.34 -34.00
CA LEU A 239 -18.73 3.34 -33.18
C LEU A 239 -19.74 4.07 -34.07
N ASP A 240 -21.00 4.02 -33.68
CA ASP A 240 -22.09 4.67 -34.39
C ASP A 240 -22.29 6.10 -33.88
N MET A 241 -22.65 7.01 -34.78
CA MET A 241 -23.08 8.35 -34.37
C MET A 241 -24.43 8.28 -33.67
N THR A 242 -24.46 8.65 -32.39
CA THR A 242 -25.69 8.71 -31.57
C THR A 242 -26.27 10.12 -31.47
N GLY A 243 -25.53 11.13 -31.92
CA GLY A 243 -25.92 12.53 -31.96
C GLY A 243 -24.81 13.39 -32.58
N PRO A 244 -25.03 14.71 -32.74
CA PRO A 244 -23.97 15.62 -33.19
C PRO A 244 -22.74 15.49 -32.29
N GLY A 245 -21.58 15.14 -32.87
CA GLY A 245 -20.33 14.96 -32.13
C GLY A 245 -20.30 13.79 -31.13
N ALA A 246 -21.33 12.94 -31.07
CA ALA A 246 -21.43 11.85 -30.09
C ALA A 246 -21.36 10.47 -30.77
N LEU A 247 -20.36 9.68 -30.40
CA LEU A 247 -20.10 8.33 -30.91
C LEU A 247 -20.28 7.30 -29.79
N SER A 248 -20.86 6.14 -30.11
CA SER A 248 -21.01 5.04 -29.15
C SER A 248 -20.91 3.68 -29.81
N GLY A 249 -20.34 2.69 -29.12
CA GLY A 249 -20.32 1.31 -29.58
C GLY A 249 -19.85 0.34 -28.51
N THR A 250 -19.96 -0.95 -28.83
CA THR A 250 -19.65 -2.04 -27.90
C THR A 250 -18.92 -3.17 -28.62
N LEU A 251 -17.83 -3.65 -28.02
CA LEU A 251 -17.03 -4.77 -28.50
C LEU A 251 -17.11 -5.91 -27.50
N SER A 252 -17.64 -7.06 -27.94
CA SER A 252 -17.64 -8.30 -27.17
C SER A 252 -16.47 -9.20 -27.56
N LEU A 253 -15.79 -9.75 -26.56
CA LEU A 253 -14.56 -10.54 -26.70
C LEU A 253 -14.73 -11.91 -26.00
N PRO A 254 -15.36 -12.91 -26.65
CA PRO A 254 -15.48 -14.25 -26.10
C PRO A 254 -14.11 -14.91 -25.87
N GLY A 255 -13.93 -15.54 -24.72
CA GLY A 255 -12.70 -16.26 -24.35
C GLY A 255 -11.50 -15.36 -24.04
N ILE A 256 -11.72 -14.05 -23.87
CA ILE A 256 -10.65 -13.13 -23.47
C ILE A 256 -10.11 -13.50 -22.09
N ALA A 257 -8.79 -13.42 -21.91
CA ALA A 257 -8.17 -13.65 -20.61
C ALA A 257 -8.60 -12.54 -19.62
N PRO A 258 -9.25 -12.88 -18.49
CA PRO A 258 -9.68 -11.90 -17.51
C PRO A 258 -8.51 -11.44 -16.62
N TRP A 259 -8.67 -10.27 -16.02
CA TRP A 259 -7.76 -9.78 -14.99
C TRP A 259 -8.13 -10.39 -13.64
N PHE A 260 -7.14 -10.98 -12.96
CA PHE A 260 -7.21 -11.39 -11.56
C PHE A 260 -6.12 -10.70 -10.75
N PRO A 261 -6.29 -10.52 -9.42
CA PRO A 261 -5.15 -10.27 -8.55
C PRO A 261 -4.14 -11.42 -8.69
N HIS A 262 -2.84 -11.11 -8.67
CA HIS A 262 -1.78 -12.08 -9.00
C HIS A 262 -1.75 -13.32 -8.10
N THR A 263 -2.38 -13.25 -6.92
CA THR A 263 -2.50 -14.35 -5.97
C THR A 263 -3.52 -15.42 -6.39
N HIS A 264 -4.46 -15.07 -7.28
CA HIS A 264 -5.61 -15.90 -7.69
C HIS A 264 -5.65 -16.20 -9.20
N GLY A 265 -4.79 -15.58 -10.00
CA GLY A 265 -4.72 -15.79 -11.45
C GLY A 265 -3.78 -14.78 -12.11
N GLU A 266 -3.77 -14.79 -13.44
CA GLU A 266 -2.97 -13.84 -14.22
C GLU A 266 -3.64 -12.44 -14.23
N PRO A 267 -2.88 -11.35 -13.98
CA PRO A 267 -3.38 -9.99 -14.15
C PRO A 267 -3.38 -9.58 -15.62
N ALA A 268 -4.20 -10.26 -16.44
CA ALA A 268 -4.21 -10.06 -17.89
C ALA A 268 -4.68 -8.63 -18.27
N LEU A 269 -3.90 -7.96 -19.09
CA LEU A 269 -4.17 -6.62 -19.61
C LEU A 269 -4.13 -6.62 -21.13
N HIS A 270 -5.03 -5.85 -21.75
CA HIS A 270 -5.21 -5.79 -23.20
C HIS A 270 -5.13 -4.35 -23.68
N GLY A 271 -4.38 -4.08 -24.75
CA GLY A 271 -4.33 -2.76 -25.36
C GLY A 271 -5.67 -2.39 -25.99
N LEU A 272 -6.10 -1.15 -25.76
CA LEU A 272 -7.33 -0.57 -26.30
C LEU A 272 -6.99 0.64 -27.17
N THR A 273 -7.54 0.67 -28.37
CA THR A 273 -7.31 1.74 -29.33
C THR A 273 -8.63 2.24 -29.90
N LEU A 274 -8.76 3.55 -30.00
CA LEU A 274 -9.82 4.24 -30.72
C LEU A 274 -9.28 4.69 -32.08
N VAL A 275 -10.03 4.41 -33.15
CA VAL A 275 -9.73 4.87 -34.51
C VAL A 275 -10.81 5.87 -34.91
N LEU A 276 -10.41 7.07 -35.33
CA LEU A 276 -11.29 8.13 -35.82
C LEU A 276 -10.79 8.61 -37.19
N GLY A 277 -11.38 8.10 -38.28
CA GLY A 277 -10.85 8.36 -39.63
C GLY A 277 -9.44 7.78 -39.79
N ASP A 278 -8.48 8.62 -40.16
CA ASP A 278 -7.06 8.23 -40.29
C ASP A 278 -6.30 8.30 -38.95
N GLU A 279 -6.95 8.79 -37.89
CA GLU A 279 -6.32 8.96 -36.60
C GLU A 279 -6.44 7.70 -35.74
N THR A 280 -5.31 7.30 -35.14
CA THR A 280 -5.25 6.25 -34.13
C THR A 280 -4.92 6.85 -32.77
N ILE A 281 -5.74 6.53 -31.77
CA ILE A 281 -5.68 7.07 -30.40
C ILE A 281 -5.51 5.90 -29.44
N ASP A 282 -4.39 5.90 -28.72
CA ASP A 282 -4.10 4.91 -27.69
C ASP A 282 -4.83 5.28 -26.39
N LEU A 283 -5.74 4.41 -25.97
CA LEU A 283 -6.49 4.55 -24.71
C LEU A 283 -5.85 3.74 -23.57
N GLY A 284 -4.64 3.22 -23.79
CA GLY A 284 -3.87 2.45 -22.84
C GLY A 284 -4.27 0.98 -22.79
N ARG A 285 -4.03 0.35 -21.63
CA ARG A 285 -4.39 -1.05 -21.40
C ARG A 285 -5.54 -1.15 -20.41
N ILE A 286 -6.41 -2.12 -20.64
CA ILE A 286 -7.57 -2.44 -19.82
C ILE A 286 -7.53 -3.88 -19.33
N GLY A 287 -8.21 -4.16 -18.22
CA GLY A 287 -8.43 -5.53 -17.72
C GLY A 287 -9.91 -5.85 -17.63
N PHE A 288 -10.31 -7.07 -17.97
CA PHE A 288 -11.70 -7.53 -17.88
C PHE A 288 -11.92 -8.30 -16.59
N ARG A 289 -12.82 -7.83 -15.74
CA ARG A 289 -13.19 -8.52 -14.51
C ARG A 289 -14.57 -8.11 -14.02
N SER A 290 -15.13 -8.88 -13.09
CA SER A 290 -16.29 -8.51 -12.30
C SER A 290 -15.94 -8.38 -10.82
N ILE A 291 -16.58 -7.45 -10.12
CA ILE A 291 -16.51 -7.27 -8.66
C ILE A 291 -17.90 -7.45 -8.09
N ALA A 292 -18.00 -8.22 -7.01
CA ALA A 292 -19.16 -8.24 -6.14
C ALA A 292 -18.72 -8.10 -4.67
N VAL A 293 -19.60 -7.56 -3.83
CA VAL A 293 -19.39 -7.45 -2.39
C VAL A 293 -20.07 -8.61 -1.68
N ASP A 294 -19.30 -9.47 -1.04
CA ASP A 294 -19.79 -10.48 -0.09
C ASP A 294 -20.18 -9.80 1.22
N ARG A 295 -21.48 -9.77 1.50
CA ARG A 295 -22.05 -9.21 2.73
C ARG A 295 -22.18 -10.26 3.85
N GLY A 296 -21.69 -11.48 3.65
CA GLY A 296 -21.87 -12.58 4.60
C GLY A 296 -23.33 -13.00 4.77
N ALA A 297 -23.56 -14.02 5.60
CA ALA A 297 -24.89 -14.60 5.78
C ALA A 297 -25.86 -13.67 6.54
N ASP A 298 -25.36 -12.77 7.38
CA ASP A 298 -26.15 -11.77 8.11
C ASP A 298 -26.39 -10.48 7.32
N GLY A 299 -25.78 -10.33 6.13
CA GLY A 299 -25.87 -9.13 5.30
C GLY A 299 -25.06 -7.94 5.81
N GLU A 300 -24.30 -8.10 6.89
CA GLU A 300 -23.57 -7.02 7.58
C GLU A 300 -22.05 -7.13 7.44
N GLY A 301 -21.55 -8.03 6.60
CA GLY A 301 -20.13 -8.20 6.30
C GLY A 301 -19.63 -7.31 5.16
N PHE A 302 -18.32 -7.43 4.89
CA PHE A 302 -17.67 -6.90 3.71
C PHE A 302 -16.55 -7.85 3.27
N GLY A 303 -16.59 -8.25 2.00
CA GLY A 303 -15.55 -9.04 1.34
C GLY A 303 -15.65 -8.83 -0.17
N LEU A 304 -14.57 -9.04 -0.90
CA LEU A 304 -14.58 -8.91 -2.36
C LEU A 304 -14.63 -10.27 -3.04
N VAL A 305 -15.46 -10.36 -4.07
CA VAL A 305 -15.52 -11.50 -4.99
C VAL A 305 -15.10 -11.00 -6.36
N VAL A 306 -14.02 -11.55 -6.91
CA VAL A 306 -13.47 -11.18 -8.22
C VAL A 306 -13.72 -12.33 -9.19
N ASN A 307 -14.42 -12.09 -10.29
CA ASN A 307 -14.75 -13.11 -11.30
C ASN A 307 -15.42 -14.36 -10.70
N GLY A 308 -16.27 -14.18 -9.69
CA GLY A 308 -16.95 -15.26 -8.98
C GLY A 308 -16.11 -15.96 -7.90
N VAL A 309 -14.85 -15.56 -7.69
CA VAL A 309 -13.95 -16.14 -6.69
C VAL A 309 -13.84 -15.22 -5.47
N PRO A 310 -14.18 -15.68 -4.25
CA PRO A 310 -13.95 -14.92 -3.03
C PRO A 310 -12.46 -14.66 -2.80
N ILE A 311 -12.11 -13.41 -2.52
CA ILE A 311 -10.73 -12.99 -2.30
C ILE A 311 -10.54 -12.66 -0.81
N PHE A 312 -9.60 -13.33 -0.16
CA PHE A 312 -9.07 -12.82 1.11
C PHE A 312 -8.15 -11.64 0.79
N CYS A 313 -8.66 -10.41 1.00
CA CYS A 313 -7.89 -9.20 0.76
C CYS A 313 -6.78 -9.06 1.80
N ARG A 314 -5.54 -8.99 1.35
CA ARG A 314 -4.35 -8.94 2.21
C ARG A 314 -3.32 -7.98 1.65
N GLY A 315 -2.74 -7.20 2.55
CA GLY A 315 -1.69 -6.28 2.19
C GLY A 315 -1.55 -5.20 3.25
N ALA A 316 -1.37 -3.96 2.81
CA ALA A 316 -0.99 -2.88 3.69
C ALA A 316 -1.59 -1.54 3.25
N CYS A 317 -1.63 -0.59 4.18
CA CYS A 317 -1.90 0.79 3.85
C CYS A 317 -0.66 1.43 3.21
N TRP A 318 -0.86 2.15 2.12
CA TRP A 318 0.16 2.94 1.42
C TRP A 318 0.44 4.23 2.17
N SER A 319 1.70 4.69 2.15
CA SER A 319 2.08 5.98 2.72
C SER A 319 2.36 7.01 1.62
N SER A 320 3.58 7.04 1.10
CA SER A 320 3.98 7.79 -0.10
C SER A 320 5.22 7.13 -0.71
N ALA A 321 5.44 7.27 -2.02
CA ALA A 321 6.72 6.90 -2.63
C ALA A 321 7.87 7.82 -2.17
N ASP A 322 7.55 9.10 -1.92
CA ASP A 322 8.44 10.11 -1.34
C ASP A 322 7.58 11.18 -0.68
N VAL A 323 7.59 11.21 0.66
CA VAL A 323 6.77 12.15 1.45
C VAL A 323 7.17 13.62 1.25
N VAL A 324 8.40 13.89 0.81
CA VAL A 324 8.90 15.25 0.65
C VAL A 324 8.44 15.83 -0.68
N THR A 325 8.68 15.13 -1.78
CA THR A 325 8.35 15.64 -3.12
C THR A 325 6.89 15.39 -3.49
N LEU A 326 6.27 14.34 -2.93
CA LEU A 326 4.97 13.80 -3.36
C LEU A 326 4.86 13.53 -4.86
N GLY A 327 6.00 13.63 -5.55
CA GLY A 327 6.13 13.40 -6.97
C GLY A 327 6.04 11.92 -7.22
N GLY A 328 5.48 11.57 -8.37
CA GLY A 328 5.27 10.19 -8.77
C GLY A 328 5.85 9.91 -10.14
N GLY A 329 5.82 8.64 -10.47
CA GLY A 329 6.33 8.07 -11.69
C GLY A 329 6.67 6.61 -11.47
N ARG A 330 6.78 5.86 -12.57
CA ARG A 330 6.99 4.41 -12.49
C ARG A 330 8.21 4.05 -11.64
N ALA A 331 9.33 4.73 -11.85
CA ALA A 331 10.58 4.49 -11.11
C ALA A 331 10.46 4.73 -9.60
N ALA A 332 9.59 5.65 -9.16
CA ALA A 332 9.37 5.94 -7.75
C ALA A 332 8.46 4.89 -7.08
N TYR A 333 7.41 4.44 -7.76
CA TYR A 333 6.43 3.49 -7.19
C TYR A 333 6.85 2.02 -7.29
N GLU A 334 7.48 1.64 -8.41
CA GLU A 334 7.75 0.25 -8.76
C GLU A 334 8.54 -0.51 -7.68
N PRO A 335 9.60 0.05 -7.05
CA PRO A 335 10.33 -0.65 -6.00
C PRO A 335 9.43 -1.08 -4.82
N TRP A 336 8.54 -0.18 -4.37
CA TRP A 336 7.63 -0.43 -3.26
C TRP A 336 6.55 -1.44 -3.61
N LEU A 337 5.91 -1.27 -4.78
CA LEU A 337 4.83 -2.15 -5.23
C LEU A 337 5.34 -3.55 -5.58
N ARG A 338 6.58 -3.68 -6.07
CA ARG A 338 7.23 -4.99 -6.26
C ARG A 338 7.46 -5.69 -4.93
N LEU A 339 7.89 -4.97 -3.88
CA LEU A 339 8.00 -5.55 -2.54
C LEU A 339 6.64 -5.96 -1.97
N ALA A 340 5.56 -5.21 -2.23
CA ALA A 340 4.21 -5.64 -1.86
C ALA A 340 3.80 -6.94 -2.58
N ARG A 341 4.02 -7.02 -3.90
CA ARG A 341 3.78 -8.25 -4.69
C ARG A 341 4.62 -9.43 -4.20
N ASP A 342 5.91 -9.22 -3.95
CA ASP A 342 6.83 -10.27 -3.49
C ASP A 342 6.44 -10.79 -2.09
N ALA A 343 5.74 -9.99 -1.27
CA ALA A 343 5.10 -10.42 -0.02
C ALA A 343 3.72 -11.06 -0.21
N ASN A 344 3.30 -11.38 -1.44
CA ASN A 344 1.98 -11.92 -1.76
C ASN A 344 0.80 -11.01 -1.33
N MET A 345 1.03 -9.69 -1.21
CA MET A 345 -0.03 -8.72 -0.94
C MET A 345 -0.87 -8.50 -2.19
N ASN A 346 -2.18 -8.70 -2.12
CA ASN A 346 -3.09 -8.54 -3.24
C ASN A 346 -3.93 -7.25 -3.18
N MET A 347 -3.78 -6.44 -2.13
CA MET A 347 -4.46 -5.17 -1.98
C MET A 347 -3.59 -4.12 -1.27
N ILE A 348 -3.64 -2.88 -1.75
CA ILE A 348 -3.07 -1.70 -1.12
C ILE A 348 -4.17 -0.67 -0.87
N ARG A 349 -4.18 -0.08 0.34
CA ARG A 349 -5.12 0.99 0.71
C ARG A 349 -4.42 2.35 0.74
N VAL A 350 -4.91 3.30 -0.05
CA VAL A 350 -4.47 4.71 0.00
C VAL A 350 -5.41 5.46 0.93
N ALA A 351 -4.99 5.63 2.20
CA ALA A 351 -5.80 6.25 3.26
C ALA A 351 -6.02 7.75 3.02
N GLY A 352 -7.12 8.30 3.55
CA GLY A 352 -7.52 9.70 3.36
C GLY A 352 -6.59 10.75 3.98
N VAL A 353 -5.59 10.34 4.77
CA VAL A 353 -4.51 11.21 5.27
C VAL A 353 -3.36 11.39 4.27
N MET A 354 -3.31 10.59 3.20
CA MET A 354 -2.24 10.59 2.20
C MET A 354 -2.54 11.57 1.06
N THR A 355 -2.17 11.23 -0.17
CA THR A 355 -2.50 11.96 -1.41
C THR A 355 -3.00 10.98 -2.47
N TYR A 356 -3.72 11.46 -3.48
CA TYR A 356 -4.02 10.63 -4.65
C TYR A 356 -2.74 10.40 -5.44
N GLU A 357 -2.43 9.13 -5.72
CA GLU A 357 -1.28 8.77 -6.55
C GLU A 357 -1.56 8.95 -8.04
N ASP A 358 -0.52 9.18 -8.84
CA ASP A 358 -0.71 9.42 -10.28
C ASP A 358 -1.03 8.15 -11.06
N ASP A 359 -1.21 8.28 -12.38
CA ASP A 359 -1.60 7.17 -13.24
C ASP A 359 -0.54 6.07 -13.34
N ALA A 360 0.73 6.34 -13.02
CA ALA A 360 1.79 5.33 -13.01
C ALA A 360 1.60 4.35 -11.85
N PHE A 361 1.10 4.82 -10.70
CA PHE A 361 0.76 3.97 -9.57
C PHE A 361 -0.33 2.95 -9.94
N PHE A 362 -1.46 3.42 -10.49
CA PHE A 362 -2.55 2.52 -10.91
C PHE A 362 -2.11 1.57 -12.02
N ALA A 363 -1.36 2.04 -13.03
CA ALA A 363 -0.84 1.18 -14.08
C ALA A 363 0.11 0.09 -13.55
N LEU A 364 0.95 0.40 -12.55
CA LEU A 364 1.78 -0.60 -11.89
C LEU A 364 0.94 -1.59 -11.08
N CYS A 365 -0.08 -1.13 -10.34
CA CYS A 365 -1.00 -2.02 -9.63
C CYS A 365 -1.77 -2.94 -10.60
N ASP A 366 -2.19 -2.42 -11.76
CA ASP A 366 -2.83 -3.17 -12.84
C ASP A 366 -1.91 -4.30 -13.34
N GLU A 367 -0.65 -3.99 -13.66
CA GLU A 367 0.36 -4.95 -14.12
C GLU A 367 0.75 -5.98 -13.04
N LEU A 368 0.90 -5.51 -11.80
CA LEU A 368 1.36 -6.32 -10.69
C LEU A 368 0.22 -7.18 -10.11
N GLY A 369 -1.03 -6.98 -10.54
CA GLY A 369 -2.18 -7.70 -9.99
C GLY A 369 -2.41 -7.37 -8.52
N ILE A 370 -2.31 -6.08 -8.17
CA ILE A 370 -2.55 -5.54 -6.83
C ILE A 370 -3.82 -4.69 -6.90
N MET A 371 -4.82 -5.04 -6.10
CA MET A 371 -6.04 -4.25 -5.95
C MET A 371 -5.77 -2.96 -5.17
N VAL A 372 -6.50 -1.90 -5.50
CA VAL A 372 -6.41 -0.59 -4.85
C VAL A 372 -7.73 -0.28 -4.17
N TRP A 373 -7.63 -0.01 -2.88
CA TRP A 373 -8.65 0.67 -2.09
C TRP A 373 -8.28 2.13 -2.00
N GLN A 374 -9.02 2.99 -2.69
CA GLN A 374 -8.76 4.43 -2.71
C GLN A 374 -9.76 5.13 -1.81
N GLU A 375 -9.28 5.87 -0.82
CA GLU A 375 -10.14 6.76 -0.04
C GLU A 375 -10.19 8.16 -0.66
N MET A 376 -11.26 8.91 -0.44
CA MET A 376 -11.19 10.34 -0.62
C MET A 376 -10.21 10.92 0.42
N MET A 377 -9.55 12.04 0.08
CA MET A 377 -8.63 12.74 0.99
C MET A 377 -9.41 13.52 2.07
N LEU A 378 -10.10 12.74 2.90
CA LEU A 378 -10.93 13.14 4.03
C LEU A 378 -10.54 12.28 5.23
N ALA A 379 -10.05 12.88 6.30
CA ALA A 379 -9.59 12.16 7.48
C ALA A 379 -9.91 12.87 8.79
N ASN A 380 -10.56 12.15 9.72
CA ASN A 380 -10.87 12.50 11.12
C ASN A 380 -11.60 13.83 11.39
N PHE A 381 -11.54 14.83 10.52
CA PHE A 381 -12.17 16.13 10.71
C PHE A 381 -13.69 16.04 10.60
N ASP A 382 -14.36 16.91 11.35
CA ASP A 382 -15.69 17.38 10.98
C ASP A 382 -15.48 18.19 9.69
N TYR A 383 -15.96 17.75 8.53
CA TYR A 383 -15.85 18.52 7.28
C TYR A 383 -17.10 19.38 7.06
N PRO A 384 -17.03 20.53 6.35
CA PRO A 384 -18.17 21.42 6.14
C PRO A 384 -19.15 20.88 5.08
N GLN A 385 -19.74 19.71 5.34
CA GLN A 385 -20.63 19.01 4.40
C GLN A 385 -21.94 19.75 4.09
N GLY A 386 -22.26 20.85 4.80
CA GLY A 386 -23.39 21.73 4.49
C GLY A 386 -23.04 22.91 3.59
N ASP A 387 -21.77 23.09 3.23
CA ASP A 387 -21.30 24.11 2.31
C ASP A 387 -21.35 23.57 0.87
N ALA A 388 -22.05 24.27 -0.01
CA ALA A 388 -22.22 23.84 -1.40
C ALA A 388 -20.89 23.82 -2.17
N GLY A 389 -20.02 24.81 -1.95
CA GLY A 389 -18.72 24.89 -2.60
C GLY A 389 -17.79 23.74 -2.20
N PHE A 390 -17.81 23.34 -0.92
CA PHE A 390 -17.11 22.14 -0.46
C PHE A 390 -17.66 20.87 -1.12
N CYS A 391 -18.97 20.72 -1.19
CA CYS A 391 -19.61 19.57 -1.84
C CYS A 391 -19.25 19.47 -3.33
N ASP A 392 -19.27 20.60 -4.04
CA ASP A 392 -18.88 20.69 -5.45
C ASP A 392 -17.41 20.34 -5.64
N ALA A 393 -16.53 20.79 -4.73
CA ALA A 393 -15.11 20.43 -4.77
C ALA A 393 -14.88 18.92 -4.57
N ILE A 394 -15.60 18.29 -3.62
CA ILE A 394 -15.51 16.83 -3.42
C ILE A 394 -16.04 16.06 -4.62
N ARG A 395 -17.15 16.53 -5.22
CA ARG A 395 -17.69 15.96 -6.46
C ARG A 395 -16.66 16.01 -7.58
N ALA A 396 -16.08 17.18 -7.84
CA ALA A 396 -15.08 17.35 -8.89
C ALA A 396 -13.82 16.49 -8.65
N GLU A 397 -13.38 16.36 -7.40
CA GLU A 397 -12.25 15.51 -6.99
C GLU A 397 -12.53 14.02 -7.27
N ALA A 398 -13.71 13.54 -6.88
CA ALA A 398 -14.12 12.16 -7.13
C ALA A 398 -14.28 11.89 -8.64
N GLU A 399 -14.91 12.80 -9.37
CA GLU A 399 -15.09 12.69 -10.82
C GLU A 399 -13.74 12.64 -11.54
N ALA A 400 -12.80 13.53 -11.22
CA ALA A 400 -11.47 13.53 -11.84
C ALA A 400 -10.69 12.22 -11.59
N LEU A 401 -10.75 11.69 -10.37
CA LEU A 401 -10.11 10.42 -10.01
C LEU A 401 -10.74 9.23 -10.77
N LEU A 402 -12.07 9.11 -10.75
CA LEU A 402 -12.76 7.98 -11.38
C LEU A 402 -12.68 8.04 -12.90
N ASP A 403 -12.68 9.24 -13.47
CA ASP A 403 -12.56 9.49 -14.90
C ASP A 403 -11.18 9.09 -15.44
N ARG A 404 -10.07 9.45 -14.76
CA ARG A 404 -8.72 9.05 -15.22
C ARG A 404 -8.41 7.56 -15.01
N THR A 405 -9.16 6.88 -14.14
CA THR A 405 -8.94 5.46 -13.77
C THR A 405 -9.92 4.49 -14.43
N GLN A 406 -10.76 4.94 -15.38
CA GLN A 406 -11.77 4.11 -16.06
C GLN A 406 -11.24 2.79 -16.62
N GLY A 407 -10.02 2.79 -17.16
CA GLY A 407 -9.37 1.61 -17.71
C GLY A 407 -8.63 0.74 -16.68
N SER A 408 -8.46 1.21 -15.44
CA SER A 408 -7.66 0.53 -14.41
C SER A 408 -8.47 -0.53 -13.68
N PRO A 409 -8.22 -1.84 -13.92
CA PRO A 409 -8.81 -2.89 -13.12
C PRO A 409 -8.34 -2.79 -11.66
N SER A 410 -7.11 -2.39 -11.33
CA SER A 410 -6.66 -2.42 -9.92
C SER A 410 -7.57 -1.65 -8.96
N LEU A 411 -8.18 -0.53 -9.35
CA LEU A 411 -9.15 0.17 -8.51
C LEU A 411 -10.41 -0.67 -8.31
N VAL A 412 -10.66 -1.11 -7.07
CA VAL A 412 -11.79 -2.00 -6.71
C VAL A 412 -12.68 -1.45 -5.60
N VAL A 413 -12.20 -0.48 -4.82
CA VAL A 413 -12.97 0.19 -3.77
C VAL A 413 -12.72 1.69 -3.85
N LEU A 414 -13.80 2.47 -3.92
CA LEU A 414 -13.78 3.88 -3.50
C LEU A 414 -14.36 3.98 -2.09
N CYS A 415 -13.63 4.59 -1.18
CA CYS A 415 -14.04 4.81 0.20
C CYS A 415 -14.18 6.31 0.48
N GLY A 416 -15.21 6.72 1.22
CA GLY A 416 -15.45 8.13 1.50
C GLY A 416 -14.40 8.83 2.37
N GLY A 417 -13.66 8.11 3.22
CA GLY A 417 -12.56 8.70 4.00
C GLY A 417 -12.09 7.85 5.17
N SER A 418 -11.07 8.34 5.87
CA SER A 418 -10.45 7.72 7.06
C SER A 418 -11.06 8.27 8.35
N GLU A 419 -11.64 7.41 9.17
CA GLU A 419 -12.02 7.67 10.57
C GLU A 419 -12.88 8.91 10.83
N VAL A 420 -13.50 9.50 9.81
CA VAL A 420 -14.43 10.63 9.97
C VAL A 420 -15.61 10.18 10.82
N PHE A 421 -16.12 8.97 10.58
CA PHE A 421 -17.22 8.40 11.35
C PHE A 421 -16.77 7.99 12.75
N GLN A 422 -15.61 7.33 12.85
CA GLN A 422 -15.04 6.89 14.12
C GLN A 422 -14.77 8.06 15.07
N GLN A 423 -14.14 9.14 14.60
CA GLN A 423 -13.75 10.27 15.44
C GLN A 423 -14.95 10.89 16.16
N ALA A 424 -16.07 11.06 15.46
CA ALA A 424 -17.30 11.59 16.05
C ALA A 424 -17.98 10.58 16.97
N ALA A 425 -18.03 9.30 16.58
CA ALA A 425 -18.63 8.23 17.36
C ALA A 425 -17.92 8.02 18.72
N MET A 426 -16.58 8.09 18.74
CA MET A 426 -15.80 7.98 19.98
C MET A 426 -15.99 9.18 20.92
N LEU A 427 -16.52 10.30 20.42
CA LEU A 427 -16.92 11.46 21.25
C LEU A 427 -18.38 11.37 21.72
N GLY A 428 -19.06 10.25 21.47
CA GLY A 428 -20.44 10.04 21.88
C GLY A 428 -21.47 10.81 21.06
N ALA A 429 -21.11 11.27 19.86
CA ALA A 429 -22.08 11.89 18.97
C ALA A 429 -23.12 10.85 18.48
N PRO A 430 -24.29 11.27 17.97
CA PRO A 430 -25.23 10.38 17.31
C PRO A 430 -24.87 10.18 15.82
N PRO A 431 -25.32 9.10 15.15
CA PRO A 431 -25.01 8.83 13.74
C PRO A 431 -25.24 9.97 12.75
N GLN A 432 -26.29 10.75 12.96
CA GLN A 432 -26.63 11.91 12.13
C GLN A 432 -25.59 13.03 12.22
N ALA A 433 -24.66 12.95 13.18
CA ALA A 433 -23.58 13.91 13.33
C ALA A 433 -22.35 13.61 12.47
N TRP A 434 -22.14 12.39 11.98
CA TRP A 434 -20.95 12.09 11.17
C TRP A 434 -21.25 11.65 9.74
N SER A 435 -22.44 11.11 9.50
CA SER A 435 -22.94 10.94 8.13
C SER A 435 -23.42 12.27 7.55
N GLY A 436 -23.52 12.35 6.22
CA GLY A 436 -23.92 13.56 5.52
C GLY A 436 -23.87 13.39 4.00
N PRO A 437 -24.30 14.41 3.24
CA PRO A 437 -24.56 14.31 1.80
C PRO A 437 -23.32 13.91 0.99
N VAL A 438 -22.12 14.23 1.47
CA VAL A 438 -20.87 13.79 0.84
C VAL A 438 -20.81 12.26 0.78
N PHE A 439 -21.04 11.60 1.92
CA PHE A 439 -20.88 10.15 2.05
C PHE A 439 -22.13 9.36 1.64
N ASP A 440 -23.31 9.96 1.81
CA ASP A 440 -24.59 9.26 1.67
C ASP A 440 -25.21 9.44 0.26
N ASP A 441 -24.91 10.55 -0.42
CA ASP A 441 -25.55 10.91 -1.70
C ASP A 441 -24.53 11.16 -2.83
N ILE A 442 -23.57 12.07 -2.62
CA ILE A 442 -22.68 12.58 -3.66
C ILE A 442 -21.73 11.48 -4.15
N LEU A 443 -20.93 10.90 -3.26
CA LEU A 443 -19.95 9.89 -3.65
C LEU A 443 -20.61 8.60 -4.19
N PRO A 444 -21.70 8.06 -3.59
CA PRO A 444 -22.44 6.95 -4.17
C PRO A 444 -22.96 7.21 -5.59
N GLU A 445 -23.52 8.40 -5.85
CA GLU A 445 -24.02 8.77 -7.18
C GLU A 445 -22.88 8.83 -8.21
N VAL A 446 -21.78 9.50 -7.86
CA VAL A 446 -20.60 9.62 -8.73
C VAL A 446 -20.01 8.24 -9.06
N VAL A 447 -19.88 7.35 -8.06
CA VAL A 447 -19.42 5.96 -8.28
C VAL A 447 -20.39 5.19 -9.18
N THR A 448 -21.69 5.25 -8.91
CA THR A 448 -22.71 4.54 -9.70
C THR A 448 -22.71 4.98 -11.16
N ARG A 449 -22.50 6.27 -11.42
CA ARG A 449 -22.49 6.84 -12.76
C ARG A 449 -21.21 6.51 -13.53
N LEU A 450 -20.05 6.66 -12.89
CA LEU A 450 -18.74 6.60 -13.57
C LEU A 450 -18.05 5.23 -13.45
N ARG A 451 -18.14 4.56 -12.30
CA ARG A 451 -17.48 3.29 -12.00
C ARG A 451 -18.43 2.32 -11.28
N PRO A 452 -19.53 1.89 -11.91
CA PRO A 452 -20.43 0.90 -11.30
C PRO A 452 -19.78 -0.49 -11.13
N ASP A 453 -18.56 -0.69 -11.64
CA ASP A 453 -17.76 -1.91 -11.56
C ASP A 453 -16.88 -2.00 -10.29
N ILE A 454 -16.94 -1.01 -9.39
CA ILE A 454 -16.18 -1.00 -8.12
C ILE A 454 -17.13 -0.91 -6.92
N ALA A 455 -16.64 -1.32 -5.75
CA ALA A 455 -17.39 -1.21 -4.51
C ALA A 455 -17.28 0.20 -3.91
N TYR A 456 -18.35 0.65 -3.25
CA TYR A 456 -18.35 1.87 -2.44
C TYR A 456 -18.41 1.54 -0.94
N VAL A 457 -17.56 2.20 -0.16
CA VAL A 457 -17.55 2.15 1.31
C VAL A 457 -17.70 3.58 1.86
N PRO A 458 -18.68 3.90 2.71
CA PRO A 458 -18.93 5.29 3.11
C PRO A 458 -17.80 5.88 3.96
N ASN A 459 -17.18 5.07 4.82
CA ASN A 459 -16.02 5.47 5.61
C ASN A 459 -15.24 4.22 6.06
N SER A 460 -13.94 4.36 6.30
CA SER A 460 -13.14 3.35 6.97
C SER A 460 -12.79 3.86 8.37
N PRO A 461 -13.41 3.33 9.44
CA PRO A 461 -14.34 2.20 9.46
C PRO A 461 -15.83 2.59 9.34
N SER A 462 -16.69 1.62 9.03
CA SER A 462 -18.14 1.79 8.93
C SER A 462 -18.93 0.47 9.09
N GLY A 463 -20.20 0.60 9.51
CA GLY A 463 -21.12 -0.51 9.76
C GLY A 463 -21.42 -0.70 11.25
N GLY A 464 -22.33 -1.63 11.54
CA GLY A 464 -22.68 -2.00 12.91
C GLY A 464 -23.31 -0.86 13.75
N PRO A 465 -23.44 -1.07 15.07
CA PRO A 465 -24.00 -0.06 15.98
C PRO A 465 -23.06 1.13 16.20
N LEU A 466 -21.75 0.92 16.06
CA LEU A 466 -20.73 1.96 16.02
C LEU A 466 -19.73 1.58 14.92
N PRO A 467 -19.18 2.57 14.19
CA PRO A 467 -18.42 2.32 12.96
C PRO A 467 -17.19 1.45 13.17
N PHE A 468 -16.58 1.47 14.35
CA PHE A 468 -15.36 0.72 14.69
C PHE A 468 -15.62 -0.67 15.27
N VAL A 469 -16.87 -1.12 15.39
CA VAL A 469 -17.18 -2.48 15.87
C VAL A 469 -16.71 -3.52 14.86
N ALA A 470 -15.88 -4.47 15.31
CA ALA A 470 -15.13 -5.32 14.40
C ALA A 470 -15.92 -6.44 13.71
N ASP A 471 -17.03 -6.89 14.30
CA ASP A 471 -17.83 -8.00 13.79
C ASP A 471 -18.86 -7.58 12.71
N LYS A 472 -18.79 -6.32 12.27
CA LYS A 472 -19.62 -5.72 11.23
C LYS A 472 -18.77 -4.90 10.25
N GLY A 473 -19.21 -4.88 9.00
CA GLY A 473 -18.70 -4.02 7.93
C GLY A 473 -17.18 -4.01 7.83
N VAL A 474 -16.63 -2.80 7.81
CA VAL A 474 -15.21 -2.51 7.69
C VAL A 474 -14.77 -1.85 9.00
N THR A 475 -13.70 -2.36 9.61
CA THR A 475 -13.18 -1.87 10.89
C THR A 475 -11.70 -1.47 10.81
N HIS A 476 -11.24 -0.69 11.78
CA HIS A 476 -9.82 -0.55 12.12
C HIS A 476 -9.56 -1.42 13.35
N TYR A 477 -9.00 -2.61 13.13
CA TYR A 477 -8.79 -3.58 14.20
C TYR A 477 -7.40 -3.44 14.80
N TYR A 478 -7.34 -2.82 15.98
CA TYR A 478 -6.11 -2.67 16.76
C TYR A 478 -6.11 -3.46 18.08
N GLY A 479 -6.99 -4.47 18.20
CA GLY A 479 -7.04 -5.36 19.37
C GLY A 479 -5.68 -6.02 19.64
N VAL A 480 -5.25 -6.88 18.71
CA VAL A 480 -3.84 -7.28 18.63
C VAL A 480 -3.03 -6.14 18.00
N GLY A 481 -2.03 -5.64 18.73
CA GLY A 481 -1.33 -4.39 18.41
C GLY A 481 -1.65 -3.32 19.45
N ALA A 482 -2.13 -2.16 19.03
CA ALA A 482 -2.21 -0.96 19.88
C ALA A 482 -3.00 -1.13 21.19
N TYR A 483 -4.00 -2.01 21.25
CA TYR A 483 -4.80 -2.26 22.46
C TYR A 483 -4.30 -3.43 23.32
N LEU A 484 -3.13 -4.00 23.01
CA LEU A 484 -2.44 -5.00 23.83
C LEU A 484 -3.30 -6.22 24.19
N ARG A 485 -4.24 -6.60 23.30
CA ARG A 485 -5.05 -7.80 23.50
C ARG A 485 -4.23 -9.04 23.17
N GLY A 486 -4.55 -10.16 23.83
CA GLY A 486 -3.97 -11.46 23.51
C GLY A 486 -4.26 -11.87 22.06
N LEU A 487 -3.43 -12.75 21.51
CA LEU A 487 -3.55 -13.20 20.11
C LEU A 487 -4.90 -13.87 19.81
N ASP A 488 -5.54 -14.46 20.82
CA ASP A 488 -6.86 -15.06 20.74
C ASP A 488 -7.99 -14.05 20.50
N ASP A 489 -7.76 -12.77 20.77
CA ASP A 489 -8.71 -11.69 20.45
C ASP A 489 -8.93 -11.54 18.94
N ALA A 490 -7.92 -11.80 18.11
CA ALA A 490 -8.02 -11.79 16.65
C ALA A 490 -9.16 -12.69 16.14
N ARG A 491 -9.40 -13.79 16.87
CA ARG A 491 -10.52 -14.70 16.65
C ARG A 491 -11.80 -14.22 17.29
N ARG A 492 -11.75 -13.87 18.59
CA ARG A 492 -12.96 -13.53 19.38
C ARG A 492 -13.65 -12.25 18.94
N ALA A 493 -12.92 -11.34 18.31
CA ALA A 493 -13.48 -10.10 17.77
C ALA A 493 -14.36 -10.33 16.53
N HIS A 494 -14.35 -11.55 15.95
CA HIS A 494 -15.13 -11.90 14.76
C HIS A 494 -14.97 -10.91 13.59
N VAL A 495 -13.75 -10.37 13.45
CA VAL A 495 -13.39 -9.34 12.47
C VAL A 495 -13.94 -9.69 11.08
N ARG A 496 -14.74 -8.80 10.47
CA ARG A 496 -15.24 -8.98 9.09
C ARG A 496 -14.20 -8.55 8.06
N PHE A 497 -13.77 -7.30 8.14
CA PHE A 497 -12.72 -6.75 7.31
C PHE A 497 -11.94 -5.68 8.07
N ALA A 498 -10.64 -5.88 8.28
CA ALA A 498 -9.78 -4.88 8.93
C ALA A 498 -9.09 -4.00 7.87
N ALA A 499 -9.63 -2.83 7.57
CA ALA A 499 -9.00 -1.89 6.64
C ALA A 499 -7.72 -1.25 7.21
N GLU A 500 -7.56 -1.30 8.54
CA GLU A 500 -6.29 -1.08 9.23
C GLU A 500 -6.13 -2.12 10.34
N SER A 501 -4.90 -2.56 10.58
CA SER A 501 -4.58 -3.52 11.63
C SER A 501 -3.10 -3.56 11.98
N LEU A 502 -2.78 -4.19 13.12
CA LEU A 502 -1.42 -4.63 13.46
C LEU A 502 -0.37 -3.51 13.37
N ALA A 503 -0.67 -2.34 13.95
CA ALA A 503 0.29 -1.25 14.07
C ALA A 503 1.32 -1.57 15.17
N PHE A 504 2.60 -1.60 14.77
CA PHE A 504 3.76 -1.86 15.63
C PHE A 504 4.91 -0.92 15.29
N ALA A 505 5.79 -0.62 16.25
CA ALA A 505 7.09 -0.03 15.94
C ALA A 505 8.02 -1.12 15.39
N ASN A 506 8.09 -1.25 14.07
CA ASN A 506 8.87 -2.28 13.40
C ASN A 506 10.34 -1.87 13.35
N VAL A 507 11.19 -2.62 14.06
CA VAL A 507 12.64 -2.37 14.13
C VAL A 507 13.29 -2.59 12.75
N PRO A 508 14.05 -1.62 12.19
CA PRO A 508 14.76 -1.78 10.92
C PRO A 508 15.85 -2.85 10.99
N GLU A 509 16.25 -3.40 9.85
CA GLU A 509 17.39 -4.31 9.76
C GLU A 509 18.71 -3.60 10.10
N GLU A 510 19.75 -4.37 10.46
CA GLU A 510 21.06 -3.80 10.84
C GLU A 510 21.66 -2.92 9.73
N ILE A 511 21.48 -3.32 8.47
CA ILE A 511 21.97 -2.57 7.31
C ILE A 511 21.34 -1.17 7.20
N SER A 512 20.06 -1.02 7.55
CA SER A 512 19.36 0.28 7.54
C SER A 512 19.79 1.18 8.70
N LEU A 513 20.38 0.61 9.75
CA LEU A 513 20.92 1.35 10.91
C LEU A 513 22.41 1.65 10.77
N ALA A 514 23.09 1.08 9.77
CA ALA A 514 24.54 1.20 9.58
C ALA A 514 25.00 2.66 9.34
N SER A 515 24.12 3.52 8.83
CA SER A 515 24.36 4.96 8.66
C SER A 515 24.44 5.73 9.99
N GLY A 516 23.99 5.14 11.09
CA GLY A 516 23.89 5.77 12.40
C GLY A 516 22.72 6.75 12.54
N HIS A 517 21.79 6.80 11.57
CA HIS A 517 20.67 7.74 11.55
C HIS A 517 19.32 7.02 11.34
N PRO A 518 18.55 6.72 12.40
CA PRO A 518 18.88 6.97 13.81
C PRO A 518 19.94 5.97 14.33
N PRO A 519 20.64 6.30 15.43
CA PRO A 519 21.57 5.37 16.05
C PRO A 519 20.81 4.15 16.58
N ALA A 520 21.47 2.99 16.60
CA ALA A 520 20.95 1.75 17.18
C ALA A 520 20.91 1.77 18.73
N LEU A 521 20.43 2.88 19.29
CA LEU A 521 20.31 3.17 20.72
C LEU A 521 18.87 3.61 21.00
N THR A 522 18.05 2.72 21.54
CA THR A 522 16.59 2.91 21.61
C THR A 522 16.10 4.04 22.50
N HIS A 523 16.95 4.55 23.39
CA HIS A 523 16.66 5.71 24.24
C HIS A 523 17.17 7.03 23.65
N HIS A 524 17.88 7.00 22.51
CA HIS A 524 18.38 8.20 21.86
C HIS A 524 17.19 9.03 21.31
N PRO A 525 17.20 10.37 21.43
CA PRO A 525 16.12 11.21 20.92
C PRO A 525 15.79 10.96 19.45
N ASP A 526 16.79 10.77 18.60
CA ASP A 526 16.56 10.50 17.16
C ASP A 526 15.94 9.12 16.90
N TRP A 527 16.23 8.11 17.73
CA TRP A 527 15.50 6.84 17.65
C TRP A 527 14.04 7.07 17.99
N LYS A 528 13.78 7.76 19.11
CA LYS A 528 12.41 8.03 19.60
C LYS A 528 11.62 8.94 18.66
N ARG A 529 12.27 9.80 17.87
CA ARG A 529 11.62 10.55 16.78
C ARG A 529 11.07 9.64 15.68
N GLY A 530 11.76 8.53 15.39
CA GLY A 530 11.31 7.52 14.43
C GLY A 530 10.35 6.48 15.02
N VAL A 531 10.08 6.52 16.34
CA VAL A 531 9.09 5.65 16.99
C VAL A 531 7.73 6.35 16.98
N PRO A 532 6.70 5.74 16.41
CA PRO A 532 5.40 6.37 16.35
C PRO A 532 4.72 6.45 17.71
N ARG A 533 3.93 7.51 17.92
CA ARG A 533 3.14 7.73 19.14
C ARG A 533 1.93 8.62 18.90
N ASP A 534 0.88 8.37 19.65
CA ASP A 534 -0.27 9.27 19.68
C ASP A 534 0.01 10.48 20.59
N LEU A 535 -0.48 11.66 20.17
CA LEU A 535 -0.36 12.87 20.96
C LEU A 535 -1.10 12.72 22.30
N GLY A 536 -0.36 12.93 23.39
CA GLY A 536 -0.89 12.80 24.75
C GLY A 536 -0.88 11.38 25.33
N ALA A 537 -0.51 10.36 24.56
CA ALA A 537 -0.32 9.01 25.09
C ALA A 537 0.95 8.92 25.96
N SER A 538 0.84 8.20 27.08
CA SER A 538 1.95 7.89 27.98
C SER A 538 2.82 6.73 27.51
N TRP A 539 2.48 6.13 26.37
CA TRP A 539 3.13 5.00 25.73
C TRP A 539 3.38 5.30 24.25
N ASP A 540 4.29 4.56 23.64
CA ASP A 540 4.57 4.59 22.21
C ASP A 540 4.47 3.19 21.56
N PHE A 541 4.56 3.11 20.24
CA PHE A 541 4.42 1.84 19.54
C PHE A 541 5.59 0.84 19.77
N GLU A 542 6.67 1.28 20.40
CA GLU A 542 7.71 0.38 20.91
C GLU A 542 7.26 -0.29 22.21
N ASP A 543 6.57 0.42 23.11
CA ASP A 543 5.93 -0.20 24.28
C ASP A 543 4.90 -1.27 23.85
N VAL A 544 4.17 -1.01 22.76
CA VAL A 544 3.24 -1.98 22.15
C VAL A 544 3.99 -3.24 21.71
N ARG A 545 5.08 -3.11 20.94
CA ARG A 545 5.89 -4.26 20.53
C ARG A 545 6.44 -5.01 21.74
N ASP A 546 6.96 -4.29 22.73
CA ASP A 546 7.60 -4.87 23.91
C ASP A 546 6.62 -5.68 24.77
N HIS A 547 5.34 -5.29 24.82
CA HIS A 547 4.29 -6.11 25.43
C HIS A 547 4.25 -7.52 24.82
N TYR A 548 4.23 -7.61 23.48
CA TYR A 548 4.21 -8.91 22.80
C TYR A 548 5.55 -9.64 22.86
N LEU A 549 6.67 -8.92 22.95
CA LEU A 549 7.99 -9.51 23.18
C LEU A 549 7.98 -10.28 24.51
N GLY A 550 7.48 -9.64 25.57
CA GLY A 550 7.29 -10.30 26.88
C GLY A 550 6.33 -11.48 26.81
N LEU A 551 5.20 -11.33 26.10
CA LEU A 551 4.19 -12.39 25.93
C LEU A 551 4.75 -13.63 25.22
N LEU A 552 5.50 -13.44 24.13
CA LEU A 552 5.97 -14.55 23.29
C LEU A 552 7.19 -15.27 23.87
N TYR A 553 8.12 -14.51 24.47
CA TYR A 553 9.44 -15.02 24.87
C TYR A 553 9.62 -15.14 26.39
N GLY A 554 8.69 -14.62 27.19
CA GLY A 554 8.77 -14.72 28.66
C GLY A 554 9.94 -13.93 29.26
N VAL A 555 10.34 -12.83 28.63
CA VAL A 555 11.43 -11.96 29.09
C VAL A 555 10.89 -10.59 29.52
N ASP A 556 11.64 -9.88 30.36
CA ASP A 556 11.39 -8.47 30.64
C ASP A 556 12.11 -7.62 29.57
N PRO A 557 11.38 -6.90 28.69
CA PRO A 557 11.99 -6.11 27.63
C PRO A 557 12.88 -4.98 28.14
N VAL A 558 12.53 -4.36 29.27
CA VAL A 558 13.30 -3.25 29.85
C VAL A 558 14.62 -3.75 30.40
N LEU A 559 14.59 -4.87 31.12
CA LEU A 559 15.81 -5.50 31.63
C LEU A 559 16.69 -5.97 30.47
N LEU A 560 16.10 -6.67 29.50
CA LEU A 560 16.82 -7.21 28.35
C LEU A 560 17.49 -6.11 27.53
N ARG A 561 16.79 -5.00 27.27
CA ARG A 561 17.32 -3.85 26.56
C ARG A 561 18.57 -3.26 27.23
N ARG A 562 18.65 -3.32 28.58
CA ARG A 562 19.79 -2.82 29.36
C ARG A 562 20.96 -3.80 29.41
N GLU A 563 20.66 -5.08 29.54
CA GLU A 563 21.67 -6.13 29.77
C GLU A 563 22.22 -6.74 28.47
N ASP A 564 21.40 -6.84 27.43
CA ASP A 564 21.72 -7.47 26.14
C ASP A 564 20.92 -6.81 25.01
N CYS A 565 21.37 -5.62 24.59
CA CYS A 565 20.69 -4.80 23.58
C CYS A 565 20.60 -5.52 22.21
N GLU A 566 21.62 -6.30 21.84
CA GLU A 566 21.62 -7.08 20.59
C GLU A 566 20.49 -8.11 20.59
N ARG A 567 20.36 -8.88 21.67
CA ARG A 567 19.27 -9.85 21.84
C ARG A 567 17.92 -9.16 21.91
N TYR A 568 17.82 -8.01 22.57
CA TYR A 568 16.59 -7.21 22.58
C TYR A 568 16.15 -6.82 21.16
N LEU A 569 17.06 -6.32 20.32
CA LEU A 569 16.75 -5.94 18.93
C LEU A 569 16.37 -7.16 18.08
N ALA A 570 17.07 -8.28 18.24
CA ALA A 570 16.75 -9.53 17.53
C ALA A 570 15.36 -10.06 17.90
N LEU A 571 15.03 -10.13 19.19
CA LEU A 571 13.70 -10.55 19.65
C LEU A 571 12.63 -9.53 19.29
N SER A 572 12.93 -8.23 19.26
CA SER A 572 12.01 -7.19 18.83
C SER A 572 11.60 -7.36 17.37
N ARG A 573 12.57 -7.61 16.47
CA ARG A 573 12.32 -7.91 15.05
C ARG A 573 11.49 -9.18 14.87
N ALA A 574 11.89 -10.27 15.55
CA ALA A 574 11.15 -11.53 15.51
C ALA A 574 9.71 -11.36 16.02
N THR A 575 9.49 -10.61 17.11
CA THR A 575 8.16 -10.39 17.70
C THR A 575 7.14 -9.89 16.68
N SER A 576 7.45 -8.82 15.93
CA SER A 576 6.52 -8.30 14.91
C SER A 576 6.17 -9.35 13.86
N ALA A 577 7.17 -10.10 13.37
CA ALA A 577 6.94 -11.16 12.38
C ALA A 577 6.02 -12.27 12.92
N GLU A 578 6.28 -12.74 14.15
CA GLU A 578 5.51 -13.81 14.79
C GLU A 578 4.06 -13.39 15.09
N VAL A 579 3.84 -12.19 15.61
CA VAL A 579 2.50 -11.69 15.94
C VAL A 579 1.66 -11.52 14.68
N MET A 580 2.24 -10.95 13.62
CA MET A 580 1.55 -10.78 12.34
C MET A 580 1.19 -12.14 11.73
N GLU A 581 2.13 -13.09 11.70
CA GLU A 581 1.90 -14.43 11.16
C GLU A 581 0.81 -15.19 11.93
N ALA A 582 0.85 -15.15 13.27
CA ALA A 582 -0.15 -15.80 14.12
C ALA A 582 -1.55 -15.16 13.97
N THR A 583 -1.63 -13.84 13.86
CA THR A 583 -2.91 -13.13 13.69
C THR A 583 -3.56 -13.50 12.35
N PHE A 584 -2.79 -13.55 11.26
CA PHE A 584 -3.31 -13.95 9.97
C PHE A 584 -3.65 -15.44 9.89
N ALA A 585 -2.97 -16.31 10.65
CA ALA A 585 -3.37 -17.71 10.79
C ALA A 585 -4.79 -17.84 11.36
N GLU A 586 -5.14 -17.00 12.34
CA GLU A 586 -6.50 -16.91 12.87
C GLU A 586 -7.49 -16.40 11.81
N TRP A 587 -7.19 -15.31 11.12
CA TRP A 587 -8.12 -14.71 10.16
C TRP A 587 -8.33 -15.52 8.88
N ARG A 588 -7.32 -16.28 8.44
CA ARG A 588 -7.37 -17.07 7.19
C ARG A 588 -7.91 -18.50 7.39
N ARG A 589 -8.25 -18.92 8.61
CA ARG A 589 -8.83 -20.26 8.84
C ARG A 589 -10.18 -20.39 8.09
N PRO A 590 -10.55 -21.57 7.55
CA PRO A 590 -11.79 -21.76 6.79
C PRO A 590 -13.08 -21.35 7.52
N GLY A 591 -13.10 -21.46 8.86
CA GLY A 591 -14.24 -21.05 9.70
C GLY A 591 -14.23 -19.57 10.10
N SER A 592 -13.31 -18.76 9.58
CA SER A 592 -13.22 -17.34 9.90
C SER A 592 -14.30 -16.53 9.19
N PRO A 593 -14.94 -15.56 9.88
CA PRO A 593 -15.77 -14.57 9.21
C PRO A 593 -14.95 -13.52 8.45
N THR A 594 -13.63 -13.47 8.65
CA THR A 594 -12.76 -12.45 8.06
C THR A 594 -12.60 -12.66 6.56
N ARG A 595 -12.74 -11.57 5.80
CA ARG A 595 -12.57 -11.54 4.33
C ARG A 595 -11.43 -10.63 3.90
N GLY A 596 -10.82 -9.89 4.82
CA GLY A 596 -9.56 -9.21 4.55
C GLY A 596 -9.00 -8.48 5.76
N ALA A 597 -7.70 -8.24 5.72
CA ALA A 597 -7.01 -7.39 6.66
C ALA A 597 -5.80 -6.71 6.01
N LEU A 598 -5.66 -5.40 6.23
CA LEU A 598 -4.57 -4.58 5.72
C LEU A 598 -3.76 -4.05 6.90
N VAL A 599 -2.45 -4.21 6.86
CA VAL A 599 -1.56 -3.77 7.94
C VAL A 599 -1.26 -2.27 7.84
N TRP A 600 -1.13 -1.62 8.99
CA TRP A 600 -0.58 -0.28 9.10
C TRP A 600 0.90 -0.38 9.49
N LEU A 601 1.88 -0.15 8.61
CA LEU A 601 1.85 0.53 7.29
C LEU A 601 2.80 -0.19 6.30
N LEU A 602 2.69 0.06 4.99
CA LEU A 602 3.58 -0.58 4.00
C LEU A 602 5.03 -0.12 4.14
N GLN A 603 5.29 1.19 4.03
CA GLN A 603 6.64 1.78 4.11
C GLN A 603 6.72 2.92 5.12
N ASP A 604 7.85 3.04 5.80
CA ASP A 604 8.14 4.15 6.69
C ASP A 604 8.25 5.48 5.93
N LEU A 605 7.87 6.57 6.61
CA LEU A 605 8.00 7.93 6.09
C LEU A 605 9.36 8.57 6.40
N ALA A 606 10.12 7.99 7.32
CA ALA A 606 11.43 8.47 7.75
C ALA A 606 12.28 7.31 8.32
N PRO A 607 13.61 7.45 8.39
CA PRO A 607 14.46 6.44 9.01
C PRO A 607 14.10 6.19 10.48
N GLY A 608 13.92 4.93 10.87
CA GLY A 608 13.71 4.53 12.26
C GLY A 608 12.72 3.38 12.46
N ALA A 609 12.36 3.11 13.71
CA ALA A 609 11.42 2.06 14.07
C ALA A 609 9.95 2.47 13.88
N GLY A 610 9.60 2.90 12.67
CA GLY A 610 8.26 3.31 12.29
C GLY A 610 7.26 2.15 12.12
N TRP A 611 6.02 2.49 11.75
CA TRP A 611 4.98 1.50 11.45
C TRP A 611 5.23 0.68 10.19
N GLY A 612 6.07 1.17 9.27
CA GLY A 612 6.33 0.53 7.99
C GLY A 612 6.91 -0.86 8.16
N VAL A 613 6.39 -1.83 7.41
CA VAL A 613 6.99 -3.16 7.29
C VAL A 613 8.20 -3.16 6.34
N ILE A 614 8.34 -2.12 5.53
CA ILE A 614 9.52 -1.78 4.74
C ILE A 614 10.13 -0.49 5.32
N ALA A 615 11.45 -0.48 5.54
CA ALA A 615 12.18 0.70 5.98
C ALA A 615 12.21 1.80 4.89
N SER A 616 12.48 3.04 5.29
CA SER A 616 12.47 4.20 4.37
C SER A 616 13.54 4.15 3.27
N ASP A 617 14.53 3.27 3.39
CA ASP A 617 15.57 2.99 2.40
C ASP A 617 15.20 1.84 1.43
N GLY A 618 14.02 1.25 1.59
CA GLY A 618 13.55 0.12 0.77
C GLY A 618 14.03 -1.26 1.23
N GLU A 619 14.62 -1.40 2.43
CA GLU A 619 14.92 -2.70 3.03
C GLU A 619 13.67 -3.30 3.72
N PRO A 620 13.24 -4.52 3.36
CA PRO A 620 12.19 -5.23 4.07
C PRO A 620 12.60 -5.51 5.52
N LYS A 621 11.71 -5.21 6.48
CA LYS A 621 11.91 -5.57 7.88
C LYS A 621 11.41 -6.98 8.16
N ALA A 622 11.75 -7.53 9.32
CA ALA A 622 11.21 -8.81 9.80
C ALA A 622 9.69 -8.98 9.66
N ALA A 623 8.92 -7.92 9.94
CA ALA A 623 7.47 -7.88 9.76
C ALA A 623 7.04 -8.21 8.32
N TRP A 624 7.73 -7.66 7.31
CA TRP A 624 7.47 -7.96 5.89
C TRP A 624 7.67 -9.45 5.59
N HIS A 625 8.72 -10.07 6.14
CA HIS A 625 8.97 -11.50 5.93
C HIS A 625 7.91 -12.38 6.62
N GLY A 626 7.46 -12.00 7.81
CA GLY A 626 6.34 -12.66 8.49
C GLY A 626 5.05 -12.61 7.67
N LEU A 627 4.71 -11.43 7.13
CA LEU A 627 3.55 -11.26 6.25
C LEU A 627 3.70 -12.03 4.94
N ALA A 628 4.89 -12.01 4.32
CA ALA A 628 5.16 -12.76 3.09
C ALA A 628 4.89 -14.27 3.26
N ARG A 629 5.24 -14.84 4.42
CA ARG A 629 4.87 -16.22 4.78
C ARG A 629 3.38 -16.34 5.02
N ALA A 630 2.79 -15.47 5.82
CA ALA A 630 1.38 -15.49 6.16
C ALA A 630 0.45 -15.35 4.95
N PHE A 631 0.93 -14.74 3.86
CA PHE A 631 0.16 -14.35 2.67
C PHE A 631 0.31 -15.29 1.46
N ARG A 632 1.00 -16.44 1.60
CA ARG A 632 1.13 -17.39 0.49
C ARG A 632 -0.24 -17.83 -0.05
N SER A 633 -0.35 -17.99 -1.38
CA SER A 633 -1.55 -18.50 -2.06
C SER A 633 -1.79 -20.00 -1.86
N VAL A 634 -0.71 -20.75 -1.65
CA VAL A 634 -0.77 -22.11 -1.10
C VAL A 634 -0.21 -22.03 0.30
N GLN A 635 -1.03 -22.37 1.28
CA GLN A 635 -0.68 -22.14 2.68
C GLN A 635 -1.04 -23.32 3.56
N VAL A 636 -0.21 -23.53 4.58
CA VAL A 636 -0.56 -24.31 5.76
C VAL A 636 -0.39 -23.45 7.01
N THR A 637 -1.38 -23.41 7.89
CA THR A 637 -1.29 -22.76 9.21
C THR A 637 -1.79 -23.70 10.30
N MET A 638 -1.52 -23.34 11.56
CA MET A 638 -2.06 -24.06 12.72
C MET A 638 -2.75 -23.11 13.68
N THR A 639 -3.81 -23.58 14.32
CA THR A 639 -4.44 -22.93 15.46
C THR A 639 -4.54 -23.89 16.63
N ASP A 640 -4.44 -23.34 17.85
CA ASP A 640 -4.70 -24.08 19.08
C ASP A 640 -6.18 -23.99 19.43
N GLU A 641 -6.85 -25.14 19.46
CA GLU A 641 -8.27 -25.28 19.81
C GLU A 641 -8.47 -25.81 21.23
N GLY A 642 -7.46 -25.64 22.10
CA GLY A 642 -7.48 -26.07 23.50
C GLY A 642 -7.57 -27.58 23.62
N VAL A 643 -8.63 -28.06 24.28
CA VAL A 643 -8.88 -29.51 24.45
C VAL A 643 -9.19 -30.23 23.14
N ASN A 644 -9.49 -29.52 22.05
CA ASN A 644 -9.64 -30.13 20.73
C ASN A 644 -8.28 -30.32 20.01
N GLY A 645 -7.17 -29.95 20.65
CA GLY A 645 -5.81 -30.08 20.11
C GLY A 645 -5.47 -29.00 19.10
N LEU A 646 -4.52 -29.31 18.21
CA LEU A 646 -4.15 -28.42 17.10
C LEU A 646 -5.01 -28.72 15.86
N MET A 647 -5.49 -27.67 15.22
CA MET A 647 -6.09 -27.74 13.89
C MET A 647 -5.10 -27.24 12.85
N ILE A 648 -4.95 -28.00 11.77
CA ILE A 648 -4.10 -27.69 10.62
C ILE A 648 -5.00 -27.17 9.51
N HIS A 649 -4.80 -25.93 9.07
CA HIS A 649 -5.57 -25.32 8.00
C HIS A 649 -4.77 -25.30 6.71
N LEU A 650 -5.40 -25.72 5.62
CA LEU A 650 -4.81 -25.81 4.29
C LEU A 650 -5.59 -24.92 3.33
N ILE A 651 -4.89 -24.12 2.54
CA ILE A 651 -5.50 -23.14 1.63
C ILE A 651 -4.82 -23.26 0.26
N ASN A 652 -5.63 -23.28 -0.81
CA ASN A 652 -5.19 -23.16 -2.20
C ASN A 652 -6.03 -22.11 -2.92
N GLU A 653 -5.49 -20.91 -3.05
CA GLU A 653 -6.15 -19.78 -3.73
C GLU A 653 -5.88 -19.74 -5.24
N ARG A 654 -5.24 -20.77 -5.79
CA ARG A 654 -4.89 -20.83 -7.21
C ARG A 654 -6.01 -21.45 -8.05
N PRO A 655 -6.06 -21.15 -9.36
CA PRO A 655 -7.05 -21.71 -10.30
C PRO A 655 -6.91 -23.22 -10.53
N ALA A 656 -5.74 -23.79 -10.22
CA ALA A 656 -5.48 -25.21 -10.38
C ALA A 656 -5.70 -25.97 -9.07
N PRO A 657 -6.35 -27.15 -9.10
CA PRO A 657 -6.37 -28.04 -7.94
C PRO A 657 -4.95 -28.50 -7.60
N LEU A 658 -4.73 -28.81 -6.32
CA LEU A 658 -3.43 -29.22 -5.80
C LEU A 658 -3.58 -30.55 -5.05
N THR A 659 -2.80 -31.56 -5.47
CA THR A 659 -2.51 -32.72 -4.61
C THR A 659 -1.17 -32.48 -3.94
N ALA A 660 -1.11 -32.59 -2.61
CA ALA A 660 0.08 -32.28 -1.81
C ALA A 660 0.27 -33.32 -0.70
N HIS A 661 1.50 -33.39 -0.17
CA HIS A 661 1.86 -34.26 0.95
C HIS A 661 1.98 -33.41 2.22
N LEU A 662 1.14 -33.70 3.22
CA LEU A 662 1.14 -33.04 4.52
C LEU A 662 1.96 -33.87 5.51
N GLU A 663 2.88 -33.23 6.22
CA GLU A 663 3.73 -33.83 7.26
C GLU A 663 3.56 -33.06 8.57
N LEU A 664 3.40 -33.78 9.68
CA LEU A 664 3.40 -33.22 11.03
C LEU A 664 4.50 -33.91 11.84
N THR A 665 5.28 -33.13 12.59
CA THR A 665 6.31 -33.65 13.52
C THR A 665 6.30 -32.86 14.82
N CYS A 666 6.28 -33.57 15.95
CA CYS A 666 6.47 -33.02 17.29
C CYS A 666 7.93 -33.23 17.74
N TRP A 667 8.63 -32.15 18.03
CA TRP A 667 10.05 -32.11 18.37
C TRP A 667 10.28 -31.90 19.87
N ARG A 668 10.91 -32.88 20.51
CA ARG A 668 11.43 -32.75 21.87
C ARG A 668 12.89 -32.32 21.84
N ASP A 669 13.24 -31.38 22.70
CA ASP A 669 14.52 -30.66 22.76
C ASP A 669 14.91 -30.04 21.41
N GLY A 670 13.92 -29.77 20.56
CA GLY A 670 14.09 -29.33 19.17
C GLY A 670 14.83 -30.31 18.26
N ALA A 671 15.15 -31.53 18.69
CA ALA A 671 16.02 -32.46 17.94
C ALA A 671 15.42 -33.87 17.76
N VAL A 672 14.59 -34.33 18.70
CA VAL A 672 14.04 -35.68 18.69
C VAL A 672 12.58 -35.65 18.28
N ALA A 673 12.24 -36.29 17.15
CA ALA A 673 10.85 -36.49 16.74
C ALA A 673 10.18 -37.53 17.66
N VAL A 674 9.22 -37.09 18.49
CA VAL A 674 8.50 -37.97 19.44
C VAL A 674 7.11 -38.39 18.95
N ALA A 675 6.56 -37.65 17.99
CA ALA A 675 5.37 -38.02 17.24
C ALA A 675 5.52 -37.48 15.80
N ASN A 676 5.05 -38.26 14.83
CA ASN A 676 4.99 -37.85 13.44
C ASN A 676 3.79 -38.50 12.75
N ALA A 677 3.32 -37.84 11.70
CA ALA A 677 2.32 -38.38 10.80
C ALA A 677 2.41 -37.69 9.44
N SER A 678 1.91 -38.38 8.41
CA SER A 678 1.79 -37.79 7.09
C SER A 678 0.55 -38.27 6.36
N ARG A 679 0.07 -37.47 5.41
CA ARG A 679 -1.10 -37.78 4.60
C ARG A 679 -1.05 -37.04 3.26
N THR A 680 -1.42 -37.72 2.18
CA THR A 680 -1.71 -37.04 0.91
C THR A 680 -3.06 -36.35 0.99
N ILE A 681 -3.10 -35.06 0.64
CA ILE A 681 -4.29 -34.22 0.67
C ILE A 681 -4.58 -33.70 -0.74
N ALA A 682 -5.86 -33.63 -1.10
CA ALA A 682 -6.33 -32.98 -2.31
C ALA A 682 -7.06 -31.68 -1.94
N LEU A 683 -6.61 -30.57 -2.50
CA LEU A 683 -7.22 -29.25 -2.39
C LEU A 683 -7.81 -28.86 -3.75
N ALA A 684 -9.07 -28.46 -3.76
CA ALA A 684 -9.70 -27.91 -4.95
C ALA A 684 -9.03 -26.59 -5.37
N ALA A 685 -9.26 -26.18 -6.62
CA ALA A 685 -9.00 -24.80 -7.03
C ALA A 685 -9.80 -23.85 -6.14
N TYR A 686 -9.18 -22.76 -5.69
CA TYR A 686 -9.80 -21.80 -4.76
C TYR A 686 -10.38 -22.43 -3.48
N GLY A 687 -9.84 -23.58 -3.06
CA GLY A 687 -10.35 -24.40 -1.96
C GLY A 687 -9.56 -24.24 -0.67
N SER A 688 -10.20 -24.58 0.44
CA SER A 688 -9.55 -24.72 1.74
C SER A 688 -10.14 -25.87 2.55
N MET A 689 -9.39 -26.37 3.53
CA MET A 689 -9.87 -27.39 4.46
C MET A 689 -9.10 -27.34 5.80
N SER A 690 -9.63 -28.03 6.80
CA SER A 690 -8.98 -28.20 8.11
C SER A 690 -8.81 -29.68 8.43
N VAL A 691 -7.69 -30.04 9.05
CA VAL A 691 -7.36 -31.40 9.49
C VAL A 691 -7.00 -31.35 10.97
N SER A 692 -7.65 -32.16 11.81
CA SER A 692 -7.25 -32.30 13.21
C SER A 692 -5.89 -33.00 13.30
N ALA A 693 -5.00 -32.50 14.15
CA ALA A 693 -3.74 -33.18 14.43
C ALA A 693 -3.96 -34.56 15.06
N PHE A 694 -5.02 -34.75 15.85
CA PHE A 694 -5.38 -36.06 16.39
C PHE A 694 -5.78 -37.04 15.29
N ASP A 695 -6.61 -36.59 14.34
CA ASP A 695 -7.01 -37.41 13.19
C ASP A 695 -5.82 -37.74 12.27
N LEU A 696 -4.88 -36.80 12.13
CA LEU A 696 -3.67 -37.02 11.34
C LEU A 696 -2.75 -38.04 12.01
N LEU A 697 -2.56 -37.94 13.34
CA LEU A 697 -1.76 -38.88 14.14
C LEU A 697 -2.43 -40.25 14.33
N GLY A 698 -3.77 -40.31 14.26
CA GLY A 698 -4.55 -41.52 14.52
C GLY A 698 -4.53 -41.99 15.99
N ARG A 699 -4.08 -41.14 16.91
CA ARG A 699 -3.96 -41.44 18.35
C ARG A 699 -3.96 -40.16 19.19
N PHE A 700 -4.25 -40.29 20.48
CA PHE A 700 -4.05 -39.20 21.43
C PHE A 700 -2.55 -38.93 21.66
N PHE A 701 -2.20 -37.65 21.61
CA PHE A 701 -0.91 -37.10 22.01
C PHE A 701 -1.19 -35.66 22.44
N ASP A 702 -0.85 -35.24 23.66
CA ASP A 702 -1.18 -33.90 24.19
C ASP A 702 -0.37 -32.81 23.47
N ILE A 703 -0.77 -32.53 22.23
CA ILE A 703 0.02 -31.79 21.23
C ILE A 703 0.02 -30.28 21.47
N SER A 704 -1.06 -29.73 22.04
CA SER A 704 -1.15 -28.34 22.49
C SER A 704 -0.80 -28.17 23.97
N TYR A 705 -0.52 -29.27 24.68
CA TYR A 705 -0.32 -29.27 26.14
C TYR A 705 -1.51 -28.69 26.92
N ALA A 706 -2.72 -28.93 26.43
CA ALA A 706 -3.96 -28.49 27.03
C ALA A 706 -4.40 -29.38 28.21
N TYR A 707 -4.08 -30.68 28.17
CA TYR A 707 -4.53 -31.65 29.18
C TYR A 707 -3.60 -31.74 30.40
N ARG A 708 -2.29 -31.63 30.20
CA ARG A 708 -1.27 -31.51 31.28
C ARG A 708 -1.26 -32.67 32.27
N PHE A 709 -1.52 -33.90 31.82
CA PHE A 709 -1.45 -35.11 32.65
C PHE A 709 -0.02 -35.52 33.07
N GLY A 710 0.99 -34.79 32.60
CA GLY A 710 2.41 -35.00 32.90
C GLY A 710 3.24 -33.83 32.37
N PRO A 711 4.58 -33.91 32.40
CA PRO A 711 5.41 -32.92 31.74
C PRO A 711 5.13 -32.86 30.23
N PRO A 712 5.38 -31.74 29.57
CA PRO A 712 5.16 -31.59 28.14
C PRO A 712 6.00 -32.61 27.35
N GLY A 713 5.37 -33.28 26.39
CA GLY A 713 6.03 -34.34 25.61
C GLY A 713 7.02 -33.83 24.56
N HIS A 714 6.95 -32.54 24.20
CA HIS A 714 7.72 -31.88 23.13
C HIS A 714 7.67 -30.35 23.31
N ASP A 715 8.55 -29.63 22.63
CA ASP A 715 8.69 -28.17 22.73
C ASP A 715 8.16 -27.41 21.51
N ALA A 716 8.08 -28.09 20.37
CA ALA A 716 7.61 -27.50 19.13
C ALA A 716 6.97 -28.53 18.20
N THR A 717 5.88 -28.16 17.56
CA THR A 717 5.28 -28.91 16.46
C THR A 717 5.57 -28.17 15.15
N SER A 718 6.03 -28.89 14.13
CA SER A 718 6.15 -28.37 12.76
C SER A 718 5.19 -29.10 11.84
N VAL A 719 4.56 -28.35 10.94
CA VAL A 719 3.77 -28.89 9.83
C VAL A 719 4.39 -28.42 8.53
N VAL A 720 4.58 -29.34 7.58
CA VAL A 720 5.15 -29.06 6.26
C VAL A 720 4.18 -29.56 5.19
N LEU A 721 3.89 -28.70 4.21
CA LEU A 721 3.11 -29.03 3.02
C LEU A 721 4.05 -29.09 1.82
N ARG A 722 4.20 -30.26 1.20
CA ARG A 722 5.06 -30.48 0.03
C ARG A 722 4.25 -30.74 -1.23
N ALA A 723 4.79 -30.39 -2.38
CA ALA A 723 4.15 -30.69 -3.67
C ALA A 723 3.99 -32.20 -3.93
N ALA A 724 4.92 -32.99 -3.42
CA ALA A 724 4.89 -34.46 -3.39
C ALA A 724 5.75 -34.93 -2.22
N GLN A 725 5.76 -36.22 -1.91
CA GLN A 725 6.51 -36.77 -0.76
C GLN A 725 8.01 -36.42 -0.77
N ALA A 726 8.64 -36.39 -1.94
CA ALA A 726 10.02 -35.93 -2.14
C ALA A 726 10.10 -34.61 -2.94
N GLY A 727 9.03 -33.81 -2.90
CA GLY A 727 8.90 -32.56 -3.64
C GLY A 727 9.30 -31.32 -2.82
N PRO A 728 9.34 -30.15 -3.47
CA PRO A 728 9.62 -28.89 -2.78
C PRO A 728 8.56 -28.58 -1.72
N VAL A 729 9.00 -27.91 -0.65
CA VAL A 729 8.13 -27.34 0.38
C VAL A 729 7.36 -26.17 -0.21
N LEU A 730 6.03 -26.23 -0.10
CA LEU A 730 5.12 -25.18 -0.55
C LEU A 730 4.84 -24.17 0.56
N ALA A 731 4.62 -24.68 1.77
CA ALA A 731 4.37 -23.91 2.98
C ALA A 731 4.68 -24.75 4.21
N GLU A 732 4.83 -24.08 5.35
CA GLU A 732 5.07 -24.71 6.65
C GLU A 732 4.54 -23.82 7.76
N ALA A 733 4.29 -24.42 8.92
CA ALA A 733 3.87 -23.71 10.13
C ALA A 733 4.50 -24.34 11.36
N PHE A 734 4.64 -23.54 12.42
CA PHE A 734 5.20 -23.97 13.70
C PHE A 734 4.26 -23.59 14.85
N HIS A 735 4.20 -24.45 15.86
CA HIS A 735 3.46 -24.21 17.09
C HIS A 735 4.34 -24.56 18.29
N PHE A 736 4.28 -23.75 19.33
CA PHE A 736 5.13 -23.87 20.53
C PHE A 736 4.23 -23.98 21.77
N PRO A 737 3.90 -25.20 22.26
CA PRO A 737 2.92 -25.40 23.33
C PRO A 737 3.30 -24.75 24.68
N LEU A 738 4.59 -24.43 24.87
CA LEU A 738 5.12 -23.80 26.09
C LEU A 738 5.54 -22.34 25.87
N GLY A 739 5.16 -21.75 24.75
CA GLY A 739 5.71 -20.47 24.28
C GLY A 739 7.09 -20.63 23.64
N ARG A 740 7.69 -19.51 23.22
CA ARG A 740 8.95 -19.49 22.45
C ARG A 740 10.19 -19.23 23.33
N GLY A 741 10.01 -19.11 24.65
CA GLY A 741 11.07 -18.84 25.62
C GLY A 741 11.84 -20.09 26.09
N HIS A 742 12.81 -19.85 27.00
CA HIS A 742 13.41 -20.78 27.99
C HIS A 742 14.91 -21.09 27.84
N ALA A 743 15.42 -21.68 26.74
CA ALA A 743 16.86 -22.01 26.65
C ALA A 743 17.48 -21.79 25.26
N ARG A 744 18.72 -21.27 25.24
CA ARG A 744 19.55 -21.23 24.03
C ARG A 744 20.40 -22.49 23.93
N HIS A 745 20.67 -22.93 22.71
CA HIS A 745 21.46 -24.14 22.46
C HIS A 745 22.44 -23.96 21.29
N ASP A 746 23.46 -24.82 21.23
CA ASP A 746 24.16 -25.08 19.96
C ASP A 746 23.18 -25.83 19.04
N LEU A 747 22.73 -25.13 18.01
CA LEU A 747 21.75 -25.64 17.07
C LEU A 747 22.38 -26.46 15.94
N GLY A 748 23.71 -26.46 15.84
CA GLY A 748 24.43 -26.99 14.68
C GLY A 748 24.03 -26.28 13.39
N LEU A 749 23.82 -24.96 13.43
CA LEU A 749 23.53 -24.16 12.24
C LEU A 749 24.69 -24.28 11.24
N ARG A 750 24.34 -24.53 9.98
CA ARG A 750 25.27 -24.53 8.85
C ARG A 750 24.71 -23.66 7.74
N ALA A 751 25.61 -22.94 7.09
CA ALA A 751 25.28 -22.06 5.98
C ALA A 751 26.36 -22.21 4.90
N GLU A 752 25.96 -22.56 3.68
CA GLU A 752 26.86 -22.76 2.55
C GLU A 752 26.38 -21.92 1.36
N PRO A 753 27.18 -20.96 0.86
CA PRO A 753 26.80 -20.18 -0.29
C PRO A 753 27.00 -21.02 -1.55
N VAL A 754 25.96 -21.13 -2.35
CA VAL A 754 25.93 -21.94 -3.57
C VAL A 754 25.56 -21.09 -4.78
N ARG A 755 26.06 -21.46 -5.95
CA ARG A 755 25.65 -20.82 -7.21
C ARG A 755 24.23 -21.25 -7.57
N ASP A 756 23.42 -20.28 -7.98
CA ASP A 756 22.04 -20.49 -8.42
C ASP A 756 21.79 -19.69 -9.71
N GLY A 757 21.95 -20.37 -10.86
CA GLY A 757 22.07 -19.70 -12.16
C GLY A 757 23.25 -18.72 -12.17
N ASP A 758 23.00 -17.49 -12.63
CA ASP A 758 23.97 -16.38 -12.61
C ASP A 758 24.09 -15.70 -11.22
N GLY A 759 23.23 -16.08 -10.27
CA GLY A 759 23.16 -15.51 -8.92
C GLY A 759 23.77 -16.41 -7.84
N TRP A 760 23.32 -16.17 -6.62
CA TRP A 760 23.70 -16.93 -5.43
C TRP A 760 22.48 -17.32 -4.62
N ALA A 761 22.59 -18.45 -3.93
CA ALA A 761 21.69 -18.86 -2.87
C ALA A 761 22.49 -19.33 -1.65
N LEU A 762 21.80 -19.52 -0.53
CA LEU A 762 22.38 -20.00 0.72
C LEU A 762 21.68 -21.28 1.13
N ASP A 763 22.44 -22.38 1.22
CA ASP A 763 21.97 -23.67 1.71
C ASP A 763 22.12 -23.72 3.24
N LEU A 764 20.99 -23.86 3.93
CA LEU A 764 20.88 -23.78 5.39
C LEU A 764 20.42 -25.11 5.98
N SER A 765 21.05 -25.53 7.06
CA SER A 765 20.60 -26.68 7.84
C SER A 765 20.87 -26.50 9.33
N CYS A 766 20.18 -27.27 10.17
CA CYS A 766 20.37 -27.31 11.61
C CYS A 766 20.24 -28.74 12.13
N ARG A 767 20.87 -29.04 13.28
CA ARG A 767 20.70 -30.30 14.02
C ARG A 767 19.58 -30.21 15.06
N ARG A 768 19.24 -28.99 15.48
CA ARG A 768 18.17 -28.67 16.41
C ARG A 768 17.36 -27.51 15.83
N LEU A 769 16.04 -27.53 16.06
CA LEU A 769 15.10 -26.51 15.64
C LEU A 769 15.65 -25.11 15.92
N ALA A 770 15.78 -24.31 14.86
CA ALA A 770 16.21 -22.93 14.92
C ALA A 770 15.00 -22.01 14.77
N GLN A 771 14.84 -21.08 15.70
CA GLN A 771 13.74 -20.14 15.72
C GLN A 771 14.15 -18.79 15.10
N SER A 772 13.28 -18.23 14.26
CA SER A 772 13.46 -16.91 13.64
C SER A 772 14.89 -16.73 13.10
N VAL A 773 15.32 -17.72 12.30
CA VAL A 773 16.58 -17.74 11.57
C VAL A 773 16.65 -16.51 10.71
N HIS A 774 17.74 -15.75 10.85
CA HIS A 774 17.99 -14.57 10.06
C HIS A 774 19.41 -14.52 9.51
N ILE A 775 19.51 -13.97 8.31
CA ILE A 775 20.74 -13.88 7.52
C ILE A 775 21.16 -12.41 7.49
N VAL A 776 22.42 -12.16 7.85
CA VAL A 776 23.06 -10.85 7.82
C VAL A 776 24.20 -10.89 6.80
N ASP A 777 24.10 -10.05 5.78
CA ASP A 777 25.09 -9.87 4.72
C ASP A 777 24.93 -8.42 4.23
N ASP A 778 26.01 -7.72 3.93
CA ASP A 778 25.96 -6.32 3.49
C ASP A 778 25.66 -6.21 1.99
N GLY A 779 26.20 -7.13 1.19
CA GLY A 779 26.11 -7.14 -0.27
C GLY A 779 24.89 -7.87 -0.83
N TRP A 780 24.23 -8.72 -0.03
CA TRP A 780 23.17 -9.61 -0.51
C TRP A 780 21.93 -9.62 0.39
N ARG A 781 20.76 -9.38 -0.21
CA ARG A 781 19.45 -9.46 0.44
C ARG A 781 18.88 -10.88 0.32
N PRO A 782 18.58 -11.57 1.43
CA PRO A 782 17.92 -12.86 1.38
C PRO A 782 16.45 -12.71 0.94
N MET A 783 15.98 -13.61 0.08
CA MET A 783 14.56 -13.65 -0.35
C MET A 783 13.60 -14.14 0.71
N GLN A 784 14.11 -14.86 1.71
CA GLN A 784 13.36 -15.21 2.91
C GLN A 784 14.27 -15.00 4.11
N ASN A 785 13.73 -14.38 5.14
CA ASN A 785 14.42 -14.09 6.38
C ASN A 785 13.45 -14.29 7.55
N TRP A 786 13.97 -14.31 8.78
CA TRP A 786 13.16 -14.39 10.00
C TRP A 786 12.16 -15.58 10.04
N PHE A 787 12.60 -16.79 9.64
CA PHE A 787 11.77 -18.00 9.57
C PHE A 787 12.26 -19.09 10.54
N HIS A 788 11.42 -20.05 10.92
CA HIS A 788 11.88 -21.21 11.70
C HIS A 788 12.44 -22.31 10.78
N LEU A 789 13.44 -23.05 11.25
CA LEU A 789 14.06 -24.16 10.54
C LEU A 789 14.10 -25.40 11.42
N ALA A 790 13.31 -26.42 11.06
CA ALA A 790 13.34 -27.73 11.72
C ALA A 790 14.57 -28.55 11.29
N PRO A 791 15.05 -29.50 12.12
CA PRO A 791 16.08 -30.44 11.72
C PRO A 791 15.62 -31.30 10.53
N GLY A 792 16.54 -31.62 9.62
CA GLY A 792 16.25 -32.45 8.45
C GLY A 792 16.86 -31.86 7.18
N ASP A 793 16.01 -31.64 6.18
CA ASP A 793 16.43 -31.20 4.85
C ASP A 793 17.11 -29.82 4.85
N THR A 794 18.09 -29.67 3.97
CA THR A 794 18.69 -28.37 3.67
C THR A 794 17.66 -27.45 3.01
N ARG A 795 17.55 -26.23 3.53
CA ARG A 795 16.76 -25.15 2.93
C ARG A 795 17.64 -24.23 2.10
N ARG A 796 17.30 -24.09 0.82
CA ARG A 796 17.93 -23.12 -0.07
C ARG A 796 17.22 -21.78 -0.04
N ILE A 797 17.96 -20.71 0.23
CA ILE A 797 17.47 -19.32 0.24
C ILE A 797 18.12 -18.53 -0.90
N PRO A 798 17.37 -18.14 -1.94
CA PRO A 798 17.91 -17.27 -2.99
C PRO A 798 18.33 -15.92 -2.41
N LEU A 799 19.43 -15.36 -2.94
CA LEU A 799 19.96 -14.06 -2.56
C LEU A 799 19.84 -13.08 -3.74
N ARG A 800 19.39 -11.84 -3.47
CA ARG A 800 19.42 -10.74 -4.45
C ARG A 800 20.56 -9.77 -4.12
N PRO A 801 21.33 -9.30 -5.11
CA PRO A 801 22.42 -8.37 -4.86
C PRO A 801 21.87 -7.00 -4.42
N ARG A 802 22.45 -6.42 -3.37
CA ARG A 802 22.24 -5.01 -3.00
C ARG A 802 23.14 -4.12 -3.86
N GLY A 803 22.60 -3.01 -4.37
CA GLY A 803 23.34 -2.05 -5.18
C GLY A 803 24.05 -2.65 -6.41
N GLY A 804 23.60 -3.81 -6.91
CA GLY A 804 24.26 -4.51 -8.02
C GLY A 804 25.58 -5.19 -7.64
N SER A 805 25.80 -5.52 -6.36
CA SER A 805 27.00 -6.24 -5.90
C SER A 805 27.33 -7.45 -6.76
N LEU A 806 28.57 -7.51 -7.23
CA LEU A 806 29.16 -8.64 -7.98
C LEU A 806 30.03 -9.54 -7.08
N ALA A 807 30.27 -9.10 -5.84
CA ALA A 807 31.08 -9.84 -4.89
C ALA A 807 30.32 -11.09 -4.43
N ALA A 808 31.06 -12.18 -4.22
CA ALA A 808 30.46 -13.39 -3.69
C ALA A 808 29.96 -13.20 -2.24
N PRO A 809 28.82 -13.81 -1.87
CA PRO A 809 28.11 -13.55 -0.62
C PRO A 809 28.93 -14.02 0.57
N ARG A 810 28.97 -13.19 1.61
CA ARG A 810 29.72 -13.43 2.84
C ARG A 810 29.00 -12.78 3.99
N GLY A 811 28.78 -13.55 5.04
CA GLY A 811 28.00 -13.04 6.16
C GLY A 811 27.80 -14.10 7.22
N GLU A 812 26.71 -13.95 7.96
CA GLU A 812 26.37 -14.84 9.04
C GLU A 812 24.89 -15.15 9.13
N VAL A 813 24.60 -16.33 9.67
CA VAL A 813 23.26 -16.82 9.94
C VAL A 813 23.12 -16.99 11.44
N ARG A 814 22.08 -16.36 11.98
CA ARG A 814 21.76 -16.33 13.40
C ARG A 814 20.35 -16.90 13.62
N ALA A 815 20.04 -17.30 14.85
CA ALA A 815 18.69 -17.67 15.28
C ALA A 815 18.49 -17.22 16.73
N VAL A 816 17.26 -16.83 17.10
CA VAL A 816 17.01 -16.19 18.41
C VAL A 816 17.22 -17.14 19.60
N ASN A 817 17.15 -18.46 19.35
CA ASN A 817 17.41 -19.51 20.31
C ASN A 817 18.81 -20.17 20.18
N ALA A 818 19.72 -19.60 19.38
CA ALA A 818 21.09 -20.10 19.23
C ALA A 818 22.05 -19.44 20.24
N VAL A 819 23.04 -20.19 20.72
CA VAL A 819 24.22 -19.63 21.41
C VAL A 819 25.32 -19.20 20.42
N ASP A 820 25.35 -19.83 19.25
CA ASP A 820 26.35 -19.61 18.20
C ASP A 820 25.71 -19.12 16.89
N ARG A 821 26.54 -18.60 15.99
CA ARG A 821 26.19 -18.18 14.62
C ARG A 821 26.95 -18.99 13.59
N ALA A 822 26.37 -19.19 12.41
CA ALA A 822 27.04 -19.84 11.30
C ALA A 822 27.60 -18.78 10.35
N LEU A 823 28.93 -18.70 10.24
CA LEU A 823 29.59 -17.85 9.24
C LEU A 823 29.57 -18.55 7.88
N TYR A 824 29.46 -17.79 6.81
CA TYR A 824 29.60 -18.30 5.46
C TYR A 824 30.40 -17.35 4.57
N ALA A 825 31.18 -17.95 3.69
CA ALA A 825 31.88 -17.32 2.59
C ALA A 825 32.05 -18.42 1.52
N PRO A 826 32.21 -18.07 0.23
CA PRO A 826 32.54 -19.07 -0.77
C PRO A 826 33.89 -19.67 -0.41
N ALA A 827 34.06 -20.97 -0.62
CA ALA A 827 35.39 -21.57 -0.54
C ALA A 827 36.32 -20.79 -1.49
N ASP A 828 37.51 -20.41 -1.02
CA ASP A 828 38.51 -19.75 -1.85
C ASP A 828 38.73 -20.61 -3.11
N VAL A 829 38.20 -20.14 -4.24
CA VAL A 829 38.53 -20.71 -5.54
C VAL A 829 39.98 -20.27 -5.76
N GLY A 830 40.91 -21.18 -5.48
CA GLY A 830 42.36 -20.93 -5.61
C GLY A 830 42.66 -20.17 -6.89
N ALA A 831 43.42 -19.09 -6.74
CA ALA A 831 43.91 -18.22 -7.80
C ALA A 831 44.72 -18.98 -8.87
#